data_AF-I2K6W3-F1
#
_entry.id   AF-I2K6W3-F1
#
_cell.length_a   1.000
_cell.length_b   1.000
_cell.length_c   1.000
_cell.angle_alpha   90.00
_cell.angle_beta   90.00
_cell.angle_gamma   90.00
#
_symmetry.space_group_name_H-M   'P 1'
#
loop_
_entity.id
_entity.type
_entity.pdbx_description
1 polymer ?
#
loop_
_entity_poly.entity_id
_entity_poly.type
_entity_poly.pdbx_seq_one_letter_code
_entity_poly.pdbx_strand_id
1 'polypeptide(L)'
;MNNLSKIFKLYLLPSLLFLLLHTSQLTAASNSCPGSVISGSVLNAALIDDTNEDDYYRYTPGDYGQITLSFSATEKINIYVSKDACDDDGILSIGNGETSGYVTVNVTDTETLYIHAEYFHNDADYNITLNFEPALPVDICYDYAYKQNDVYLTEENDGSFDPRIQGTGLTNDNITVELYIQNIDPADTAMENLTVDIFDINVSQATYVPNSTWVTQPGELTPTNVTDVNSSASYNNDIAINDVISRDFFYLNYDLSPLGNEIDIPLNVRLNYTGNNIVIDSTIPLCNNNSLNYTPAYGIFNVEDSILTYLDKYNLPTQTANRVGDLVVAAYEADDVYQRKNVSTVVAVELIDAAKHGGIATSCAQYDSALTPRIWLTFDNNVSRTDFDYTTITDAIANGALSDQIPINGPFISTAPEFYSIARENAAFRITYNGAGSGDLLNTEAVTCPPQAGAGTCYNVKNFTEAIKYNGGNCAQDVDGNSKNIDKIPQFCNNAGTAAASAMTPGELATCMECIYGFDVNFLCSRDNFAIRPESYRMTLNDQNQNDPTQQSLIAINDNLAGNQNRNHTNNTPYHVAAGYNYALQIRAANHVDDNATPGYNVGFFMDGNDSQRSFRLAWPASVNPSSTYCNDTADHNKTVTLLNGGADLNLSSDQVGKYNLTMFDRLWTRVDWDPTLMTHHTTGQGAGYFLTGRDCVWGTSAVPSQNTLTGFSGENLTNVSGCDISSDNHTNINNNLEYKDIALRVHPYKFDLNGSNPINPNVGPYTRTNGQTFVYIDTPPTMDENNTDMSYNMNGTFFAAGYNDIGSLSNFVTGCYADDLNMALSFTYNSPEPSSSKTPFLSYSLKDHNTTDKTDIYRPVPVSGYLLDDHFEVGDHNSSTVPLIIDQNGTFFVKPMLGAITMDLGYNFKRDYNNTLNPRYIEFHDFNITYKTNPTNIKADLQSDHQIFGDIILDHDVTFVYGRAKPSQYFYDDVTANFVDTPISIVIYCDQDPVTCSAVYNITNTTFGQTDEYNWYLSLGHVTNENDGNITLNASTGGSVSPTDPAAVAINDSGGVNDPDVRVSATATIRPLNVDITFGADTNRWLVYNKDKNETPIPFYRVRFIGQSGWAGYGDTGHVVDTDASTKKNRRLGW
;
A
#
# COMPACT_ATOMS: atom_id res chain seq x y z
N MET A 1 -21.06 51.24 34.93
CA MET A 1 -21.30 51.44 33.49
C MET A 1 -22.41 50.47 33.12
N ASN A 2 -23.67 50.91 33.20
CA ASN A 2 -24.42 51.60 32.13
C ASN A 2 -24.54 50.71 30.89
N ASN A 3 -25.68 50.42 30.29
CA ASN A 3 -27.08 50.83 30.47
C ASN A 3 -27.89 49.88 29.55
N LEU A 4 -28.98 49.28 30.03
CA LEU A 4 -30.39 49.53 29.65
C LEU A 4 -30.75 49.29 28.16
N SER A 5 -31.96 48.86 27.78
CA SER A 5 -33.13 48.23 28.42
C SER A 5 -34.32 48.35 27.45
N LYS A 6 -35.28 47.42 27.56
CA LYS A 6 -36.76 47.61 27.52
C LYS A 6 -37.39 48.03 26.17
N ILE A 7 -38.61 47.60 25.84
CA ILE A 7 -39.91 47.90 26.49
C ILE A 7 -40.92 46.82 26.02
N PHE A 8 -41.57 46.03 26.90
CA PHE A 8 -42.89 46.27 27.56
C PHE A 8 -44.09 46.15 26.60
N LYS A 9 -45.28 45.59 26.92
CA LYS A 9 -45.85 44.87 28.08
C LYS A 9 -47.31 44.51 27.70
N LEU A 10 -47.85 43.53 28.44
CA LEU A 10 -49.23 43.48 29.02
C LEU A 10 -50.35 42.63 28.37
N TYR A 11 -50.55 41.45 28.96
CA TYR A 11 -51.79 40.86 29.54
C TYR A 11 -53.17 41.47 29.23
N LEU A 12 -54.15 40.60 28.91
CA LEU A 12 -55.35 40.32 29.73
C LEU A 12 -56.21 39.15 29.16
N LEU A 13 -56.42 38.11 29.97
CA LEU A 13 -57.54 37.14 29.97
C LEU A 13 -58.87 37.85 30.37
N PRO A 14 -60.10 37.23 30.39
CA PRO A 14 -60.58 35.89 29.98
C PRO A 14 -62.01 35.81 29.33
N SER A 15 -62.41 34.59 28.92
CA SER A 15 -63.73 33.92 29.09
C SER A 15 -65.00 34.21 28.24
N LEU A 16 -65.71 33.09 27.96
CA LEU A 16 -67.17 32.83 27.81
C LEU A 16 -67.77 32.49 26.41
N LEU A 17 -68.04 31.18 26.22
CA LEU A 17 -69.35 30.53 25.93
C LEU A 17 -70.24 31.07 24.79
N PHE A 18 -70.52 30.24 23.75
CA PHE A 18 -71.88 29.78 23.40
C PHE A 18 -71.89 28.74 22.24
N LEU A 19 -72.65 27.67 22.46
CA LEU A 19 -73.14 26.68 21.49
C LEU A 19 -73.95 27.35 20.37
N LEU A 20 -73.89 26.83 19.13
CA LEU A 20 -75.07 26.59 18.28
C LEU A 20 -74.71 25.77 17.02
N LEU A 21 -75.28 24.56 16.97
CA LEU A 21 -75.51 23.79 15.74
C LEU A 21 -76.29 24.64 14.73
N HIS A 22 -75.83 24.71 13.48
CA HIS A 22 -76.67 24.96 12.30
C HIS A 22 -76.18 24.08 11.15
N THR A 23 -76.98 23.07 10.87
CA THR A 23 -77.02 22.33 9.60
C THR A 23 -77.47 23.28 8.48
N SER A 24 -76.71 23.41 7.41
CA SER A 24 -77.18 23.95 6.14
C SER A 24 -76.91 22.95 5.03
N GLN A 25 -78.00 22.53 4.40
CA GLN A 25 -78.03 21.71 3.19
C GLN A 25 -77.29 22.43 2.06
N LEU A 26 -76.28 21.78 1.48
CA LEU A 26 -75.74 22.14 0.19
C LEU A 26 -76.68 21.59 -0.88
N THR A 27 -77.44 22.49 -1.50
CA THR A 27 -78.05 22.26 -2.81
C THR A 27 -76.92 22.21 -3.84
N ALA A 28 -76.72 21.05 -4.46
CA ALA A 28 -75.82 20.88 -5.60
C ALA A 28 -76.27 21.80 -6.75
N ALA A 29 -75.54 22.90 -6.95
CA ALA A 29 -75.49 23.55 -8.24
C ALA A 29 -74.53 22.72 -9.10
N SER A 30 -75.01 22.22 -10.24
CA SER A 30 -74.17 21.53 -11.21
C SER A 30 -73.25 22.56 -11.88
N ASN A 31 -72.05 22.76 -11.34
CA ASN A 31 -70.98 23.50 -11.99
C ASN A 31 -70.47 22.67 -13.16
N SER A 32 -71.03 22.88 -14.36
CA SER A 32 -70.46 22.36 -15.60
C SER A 32 -69.29 23.25 -16.02
N CYS A 33 -68.05 22.79 -15.89
CA CYS A 33 -66.88 23.56 -16.31
C CYS A 33 -66.86 23.71 -17.84
N PRO A 34 -66.67 24.92 -18.40
CA PRO A 34 -66.66 25.16 -19.84
C PRO A 34 -65.28 24.95 -20.50
N GLY A 35 -64.49 24.00 -20.01
CA GLY A 35 -63.11 23.78 -20.46
C GLY A 35 -62.97 22.86 -21.68
N SER A 36 -61.90 23.08 -22.46
CA SER A 36 -61.54 22.20 -23.57
C SER A 36 -61.04 20.84 -23.07
N VAL A 37 -61.60 19.75 -23.59
CA VAL A 37 -61.19 18.38 -23.23
C VAL A 37 -59.93 18.02 -24.00
N ILE A 38 -58.84 17.74 -23.29
CA ILE A 38 -57.60 17.24 -23.86
C ILE A 38 -57.63 15.71 -23.70
N SER A 39 -57.65 14.95 -24.80
CA SER A 39 -57.68 13.49 -24.79
C SER A 39 -56.53 12.90 -25.61
N GLY A 40 -55.71 12.04 -25.01
CA GLY A 40 -54.63 11.29 -25.69
C GLY A 40 -53.60 10.74 -24.71
N SER A 41 -53.01 9.57 -25.01
CA SER A 41 -52.10 8.84 -24.12
C SER A 41 -50.63 9.31 -24.14
N VAL A 42 -50.25 10.19 -25.08
CA VAL A 42 -48.92 10.84 -25.13
C VAL A 42 -49.10 12.24 -25.71
N LEU A 43 -48.72 13.28 -24.97
CA LEU A 43 -48.99 14.66 -25.36
C LEU A 43 -47.80 15.58 -25.06
N ASN A 44 -46.74 15.51 -25.88
CA ASN A 44 -45.82 16.65 -26.06
C ASN A 44 -46.53 17.72 -26.91
N ALA A 45 -47.55 18.38 -26.35
CA ALA A 45 -48.18 19.51 -27.02
C ALA A 45 -47.43 20.79 -26.65
N ALA A 46 -46.79 21.38 -27.66
CA ALA A 46 -46.40 22.78 -27.63
C ALA A 46 -47.49 23.61 -28.33
N LEU A 47 -47.79 24.77 -27.73
CA LEU A 47 -48.71 25.83 -28.13
C LEU A 47 -50.22 25.54 -28.07
N ILE A 48 -50.85 26.09 -27.03
CA ILE A 48 -52.24 26.54 -27.06
C ILE A 48 -52.18 28.05 -26.81
N ASP A 49 -52.46 28.83 -27.86
CA ASP A 49 -52.44 30.29 -27.86
C ASP A 49 -53.91 30.74 -27.89
N ASP A 50 -54.45 31.20 -26.75
CA ASP A 50 -55.81 31.75 -26.65
C ASP A 50 -55.81 33.02 -25.78
N THR A 51 -56.77 33.92 -26.04
CA THR A 51 -56.77 35.34 -25.62
C THR A 51 -57.88 35.67 -24.61
N ASN A 52 -58.34 34.69 -23.83
CA ASN A 52 -59.41 34.88 -22.84
C ASN A 52 -58.85 35.05 -21.41
N GLU A 53 -59.59 35.76 -20.55
CA GLU A 53 -59.16 36.13 -19.18
C GLU A 53 -58.98 34.94 -18.22
N ASP A 54 -59.61 33.78 -18.47
CA ASP A 54 -59.46 32.55 -17.67
C ASP A 54 -59.53 31.31 -18.57
N ASP A 55 -58.55 30.41 -18.49
CA ASP A 55 -58.53 29.15 -19.25
C ASP A 55 -58.68 27.92 -18.34
N TYR A 56 -59.63 27.05 -18.71
CA TYR A 56 -59.86 25.77 -18.02
C TYR A 56 -59.58 24.59 -18.97
N TYR A 57 -58.75 23.67 -18.50
CA TYR A 57 -58.45 22.42 -19.20
C TYR A 57 -58.85 21.22 -18.35
N ARG A 58 -59.23 20.16 -19.05
CA ARG A 58 -59.58 18.88 -18.43
C ARG A 58 -58.79 17.76 -19.09
N TYR A 59 -58.01 17.02 -18.29
CA TYR A 59 -57.26 15.85 -18.72
C TYR A 59 -57.65 14.63 -17.90
N THR A 60 -58.06 13.56 -18.58
CA THR A 60 -58.31 12.26 -17.98
C THR A 60 -57.28 11.30 -18.57
N PRO A 61 -56.31 10.79 -17.78
CA PRO A 61 -55.34 9.82 -18.29
C PRO A 61 -56.04 8.52 -18.68
N GLY A 62 -55.43 7.79 -19.61
CA GLY A 62 -55.93 6.46 -20.00
C GLY A 62 -55.54 5.34 -19.04
N ASP A 63 -54.55 5.57 -18.18
CA ASP A 63 -53.95 4.63 -17.24
C ASP A 63 -53.57 5.34 -15.93
N TYR A 64 -53.26 4.59 -14.87
CA TYR A 64 -52.65 5.12 -13.64
C TYR A 64 -51.24 5.63 -13.94
N GLY A 65 -50.90 6.82 -13.45
CA GLY A 65 -49.57 7.36 -13.65
C GLY A 65 -49.34 8.74 -13.05
N GLN A 66 -48.17 9.28 -13.33
CA GLN A 66 -47.75 10.58 -12.87
C GLN A 66 -47.83 11.59 -14.01
N ILE A 67 -48.55 12.70 -13.80
CA ILE A 67 -48.55 13.83 -14.73
C ILE A 67 -47.58 14.88 -14.20
N THR A 68 -46.53 15.14 -14.95
CA THR A 68 -45.72 16.35 -14.78
C THR A 68 -46.25 17.44 -15.69
N LEU A 69 -46.87 18.46 -15.09
CA LEU A 69 -47.32 19.66 -15.77
C LEU A 69 -46.22 20.71 -15.62
N SER A 70 -45.58 21.10 -16.71
CA SER A 70 -44.62 22.19 -16.74
C SER A 70 -45.20 23.36 -17.53
N PHE A 71 -44.90 24.58 -17.13
CA PHE A 71 -45.32 25.77 -17.86
C PHE A 71 -44.16 26.74 -18.10
N SER A 72 -44.31 27.53 -19.16
CA SER A 72 -43.47 28.69 -19.45
C SER A 72 -44.35 29.79 -20.02
N ALA A 73 -44.25 31.00 -19.48
CA ALA A 73 -45.05 32.15 -19.86
C ALA A 73 -44.18 33.39 -20.06
N THR A 74 -44.61 34.28 -20.95
CA THR A 74 -43.97 35.58 -21.21
C THR A 74 -44.22 36.58 -20.08
N GLU A 75 -45.32 36.41 -19.34
CA GLU A 75 -45.66 37.18 -18.14
C GLU A 75 -46.00 36.25 -16.96
N LYS A 76 -46.23 36.84 -15.78
CA LYS A 76 -46.60 36.14 -14.56
C LYS A 76 -48.00 35.56 -14.67
N ILE A 77 -48.12 34.23 -14.57
CA ILE A 77 -49.40 33.52 -14.57
C ILE A 77 -49.58 32.75 -13.27
N ASN A 78 -50.82 32.51 -12.86
CA ASN A 78 -51.14 31.56 -11.79
C ASN A 78 -51.70 30.29 -12.43
N ILE A 79 -51.13 29.13 -12.11
CA ILE A 79 -51.69 27.83 -12.50
C ILE A 79 -52.23 27.11 -11.27
N TYR A 80 -53.45 26.62 -11.41
CA TYR A 80 -54.22 25.94 -10.40
C TYR A 80 -54.55 24.53 -10.89
N VAL A 81 -54.20 23.52 -10.10
CA VAL A 81 -54.49 22.11 -10.42
C VAL A 81 -55.36 21.48 -9.34
N SER A 82 -56.45 20.83 -9.77
CA SER A 82 -57.46 20.19 -8.89
C SER A 82 -57.91 18.84 -9.44
N LYS A 83 -58.21 17.89 -8.54
CA LYS A 83 -58.74 16.55 -8.87
C LYS A 83 -60.26 16.42 -8.73
N ASP A 84 -60.87 17.23 -7.86
CA ASP A 84 -62.23 16.97 -7.36
C ASP A 84 -63.30 17.84 -8.03
N ALA A 85 -62.97 19.09 -8.35
CA ALA A 85 -63.90 20.06 -8.96
C ALA A 85 -63.16 21.31 -9.48
N CYS A 86 -63.85 22.14 -10.25
CA CYS A 86 -63.40 23.48 -10.67
C CYS A 86 -63.57 24.56 -9.58
N ASP A 87 -63.83 24.19 -8.32
CA ASP A 87 -63.92 25.15 -7.20
C ASP A 87 -62.54 25.29 -6.53
N ASP A 88 -62.23 26.52 -6.09
CA ASP A 88 -60.90 26.92 -5.63
C ASP A 88 -60.41 26.26 -4.32
N ASP A 89 -61.25 25.42 -3.70
CA ASP A 89 -61.04 24.93 -2.34
C ASP A 89 -60.13 23.68 -2.24
N GLY A 90 -59.64 23.13 -3.36
CA GLY A 90 -58.79 21.93 -3.42
C GLY A 90 -57.42 22.09 -4.09
N ILE A 91 -56.98 23.34 -4.33
CA ILE A 91 -55.97 23.62 -5.35
C ILE A 91 -54.51 23.48 -4.85
N LEU A 92 -53.67 22.78 -5.64
CA LEU A 92 -52.22 23.03 -5.65
C LEU A 92 -51.91 24.25 -6.55
N SER A 93 -51.52 25.38 -5.95
CA SER A 93 -51.12 26.59 -6.69
C SER A 93 -49.66 26.46 -7.13
N ILE A 94 -49.42 26.67 -8.43
CA ILE A 94 -48.10 26.56 -9.04
C ILE A 94 -47.75 27.94 -9.58
N GLY A 95 -46.66 28.50 -9.06
CA GLY A 95 -46.14 29.79 -9.48
C GLY A 95 -47.11 30.94 -9.20
N ASN A 96 -47.21 31.41 -7.96
CA ASN A 96 -47.83 32.72 -7.69
C ASN A 96 -46.93 33.83 -8.25
N GLY A 97 -47.09 34.11 -9.54
CA GLY A 97 -46.33 35.12 -10.27
C GLY A 97 -44.93 34.70 -10.70
N GLU A 98 -44.78 33.49 -11.23
CA GLU A 98 -43.55 33.01 -11.90
C GLU A 98 -43.77 32.90 -13.42
N THR A 99 -42.68 32.96 -14.21
CA THR A 99 -42.72 32.84 -15.69
C THR A 99 -42.43 31.41 -16.17
N SER A 100 -42.14 30.49 -15.26
CA SER A 100 -42.00 29.06 -15.54
C SER A 100 -42.05 28.27 -14.25
N GLY A 101 -42.58 27.05 -14.30
CA GLY A 101 -42.63 26.14 -13.15
C GLY A 101 -43.07 24.75 -13.57
N TYR A 102 -43.04 23.80 -12.64
CA TYR A 102 -43.64 22.50 -12.86
C TYR A 102 -44.31 21.97 -11.59
N VAL A 103 -45.31 21.12 -11.78
CA VAL A 103 -45.93 20.31 -10.73
C VAL A 103 -45.98 18.88 -11.20
N THR A 104 -45.95 17.98 -10.24
CA THR A 104 -46.11 16.56 -10.46
C THR A 104 -47.31 16.07 -9.67
N VAL A 105 -48.29 15.46 -10.34
CA VAL A 105 -49.53 14.97 -9.72
C VAL A 105 -49.74 13.51 -10.13
N ASN A 106 -49.83 12.62 -9.14
CA ASN A 106 -50.23 11.24 -9.39
C ASN A 106 -51.73 11.19 -9.67
N VAL A 107 -52.15 10.47 -10.71
CA VAL A 107 -53.54 10.37 -11.15
C VAL A 107 -53.91 8.92 -11.44
N THR A 108 -55.15 8.53 -11.13
CA THR A 108 -55.71 7.23 -11.55
C THR A 108 -56.37 7.31 -12.92
N ASP A 109 -56.61 6.15 -13.53
CA ASP A 109 -57.32 5.97 -14.81
C ASP A 109 -58.77 6.49 -14.79
N THR A 110 -59.31 6.79 -13.61
CA THR A 110 -60.65 7.34 -13.41
C THR A 110 -60.65 8.78 -12.89
N GLU A 111 -59.51 9.28 -12.42
CA GLU A 111 -59.36 10.65 -11.95
C GLU A 111 -59.25 11.61 -13.14
N THR A 112 -59.83 12.79 -12.99
CA THR A 112 -59.77 13.84 -14.02
C THR A 112 -59.11 15.06 -13.45
N LEU A 113 -57.99 15.46 -14.04
CA LEU A 113 -57.24 16.64 -13.66
C LEU A 113 -57.89 17.88 -14.29
N TYR A 114 -58.24 18.86 -13.47
CA TYR A 114 -58.68 20.18 -13.88
C TYR A 114 -57.52 21.17 -13.71
N ILE A 115 -57.17 21.86 -14.79
CA ILE A 115 -56.11 22.88 -14.81
C ILE A 115 -56.78 24.22 -15.09
N HIS A 116 -56.59 25.19 -14.21
CA HIS A 116 -57.07 26.54 -14.36
C HIS A 116 -55.87 27.49 -14.44
N ALA A 117 -55.76 28.25 -15.53
CA ALA A 117 -54.74 29.28 -15.70
C ALA A 117 -55.40 30.66 -15.62
N GLU A 118 -54.99 31.47 -14.64
CA GLU A 118 -55.49 32.83 -14.40
C GLU A 118 -54.38 33.85 -14.76
N TYR A 119 -54.75 34.89 -15.53
CA TYR A 119 -53.83 35.94 -15.98
C TYR A 119 -54.07 37.26 -15.26
N PHE A 120 -53.00 38.06 -15.15
CA PHE A 120 -53.10 39.42 -14.65
C PHE A 120 -53.27 40.47 -15.76
N HIS A 121 -52.88 40.20 -17.02
CA HIS A 121 -52.86 41.16 -18.15
C HIS A 121 -53.22 40.47 -19.50
N ASN A 122 -53.83 41.23 -20.42
CA ASN A 122 -54.56 40.71 -21.60
C ASN A 122 -53.67 40.26 -22.81
N ASP A 123 -52.35 40.12 -22.69
CA ASP A 123 -51.43 39.85 -23.81
C ASP A 123 -50.26 38.89 -23.42
N ALA A 124 -50.51 37.82 -22.65
CA ALA A 124 -49.45 36.89 -22.21
C ALA A 124 -49.44 35.57 -23.02
N ASP A 125 -48.38 35.33 -23.81
CA ASP A 125 -48.12 34.03 -24.42
C ASP A 125 -47.62 33.03 -23.36
N TYR A 126 -48.16 31.83 -23.30
CA TYR A 126 -47.69 30.75 -22.41
C TYR A 126 -47.78 29.37 -23.08
N ASN A 127 -47.02 28.42 -22.54
CA ASN A 127 -47.01 27.02 -22.93
C ASN A 127 -47.18 26.18 -21.68
N ILE A 128 -48.13 25.24 -21.70
CA ILE A 128 -48.27 24.19 -20.69
C ILE A 128 -47.95 22.87 -21.37
N THR A 129 -46.93 22.17 -20.88
CA THR A 129 -46.56 20.82 -21.32
C THR A 129 -47.02 19.82 -20.27
N LEU A 130 -47.79 18.82 -20.69
CA LEU A 130 -48.23 17.71 -19.86
C LEU A 130 -47.44 16.45 -20.23
N ASN A 131 -46.54 16.02 -19.36
CA ASN A 131 -45.84 14.76 -19.53
C ASN A 131 -46.51 13.72 -18.64
N PHE A 132 -47.20 12.75 -19.25
CA PHE A 132 -47.75 11.61 -18.54
C PHE A 132 -46.74 10.47 -18.58
N GLU A 133 -46.32 10.04 -17.40
CA GLU A 133 -45.48 8.86 -17.21
C GLU A 133 -46.38 7.80 -16.55
N PRO A 134 -46.72 6.70 -17.25
CA PRO A 134 -47.45 5.60 -16.64
C PRO A 134 -46.67 5.15 -15.41
N ALA A 135 -47.33 5.10 -14.25
CA ALA A 135 -46.69 4.54 -13.07
C ALA A 135 -46.49 3.05 -13.31
N LEU A 136 -45.43 2.48 -12.72
CA LEU A 136 -45.28 1.04 -12.71
C LEU A 136 -46.59 0.43 -12.14
N PRO A 137 -47.08 -0.69 -12.68
CA PRO A 137 -48.31 -1.31 -12.19
C PRO A 137 -48.22 -1.71 -10.71
N VAL A 138 -46.99 -1.83 -10.19
CA VAL A 138 -46.64 -2.13 -8.80
C VAL A 138 -45.35 -1.39 -8.47
N ASP A 139 -45.30 -0.66 -7.36
CA ASP A 139 -44.04 -0.11 -6.83
C ASP A 139 -43.29 -1.21 -6.09
N ILE A 140 -42.03 -1.43 -6.46
CA ILE A 140 -41.15 -2.40 -5.81
C ILE A 140 -39.85 -1.74 -5.36
N CYS A 141 -39.19 -2.38 -4.40
CA CYS A 141 -37.78 -2.13 -4.10
C CYS A 141 -37.03 -3.46 -4.11
N TYR A 142 -35.70 -3.41 -4.22
CA TYR A 142 -34.86 -4.60 -4.15
C TYR A 142 -33.65 -4.43 -3.23
N ASP A 143 -32.99 -5.54 -2.91
CA ASP A 143 -31.67 -5.57 -2.33
C ASP A 143 -30.92 -6.81 -2.83
N TYR A 144 -29.60 -6.83 -2.71
CA TYR A 144 -28.82 -8.00 -3.07
C TYR A 144 -27.49 -8.09 -2.33
N ALA A 145 -27.06 -9.33 -2.11
CA ALA A 145 -25.76 -9.67 -1.56
C ALA A 145 -25.17 -10.86 -2.33
N TYR A 146 -23.87 -11.04 -2.27
CA TYR A 146 -23.22 -12.20 -2.85
C TYR A 146 -22.00 -12.63 -2.04
N LYS A 147 -21.80 -13.94 -1.94
CA LYS A 147 -20.77 -14.55 -1.08
C LYS A 147 -20.12 -15.76 -1.72
N GLN A 148 -18.88 -16.04 -1.37
CA GLN A 148 -18.15 -17.26 -1.72
C GLN A 148 -17.57 -17.85 -0.44
N ASN A 149 -17.75 -19.16 -0.19
CA ASN A 149 -17.30 -19.79 1.07
C ASN A 149 -17.81 -19.09 2.35
N ASP A 150 -19.09 -18.70 2.35
CA ASP A 150 -19.72 -17.91 3.42
C ASP A 150 -19.05 -16.55 3.69
N VAL A 151 -18.22 -16.07 2.75
CA VAL A 151 -17.58 -14.75 2.75
C VAL A 151 -18.30 -13.85 1.77
N TYR A 152 -18.97 -12.81 2.28
CA TYR A 152 -19.54 -11.77 1.45
C TYR A 152 -18.44 -11.00 0.71
N LEU A 153 -18.65 -10.80 -0.58
CA LEU A 153 -17.74 -10.09 -1.48
C LEU A 153 -18.21 -8.62 -1.66
N THR A 154 -18.93 -8.09 -0.66
CA THR A 154 -19.76 -6.90 -0.79
C THR A 154 -18.98 -5.63 -1.09
N GLU A 155 -19.56 -4.84 -1.98
CA GLU A 155 -19.17 -3.47 -2.28
C GLU A 155 -20.18 -2.50 -1.66
N GLU A 156 -19.82 -1.23 -1.57
CA GLU A 156 -20.77 -0.19 -1.16
C GLU A 156 -21.78 0.02 -2.30
N ASN A 157 -23.02 -0.40 -2.09
CA ASN A 157 -24.12 -0.21 -3.03
C ASN A 157 -25.13 0.78 -2.43
N ASP A 158 -25.14 2.00 -2.95
CA ASP A 158 -26.05 3.08 -2.56
C ASP A 158 -27.22 3.25 -3.56
N GLY A 159 -27.34 2.35 -4.54
CA GLY A 159 -28.33 2.41 -5.62
C GLY A 159 -27.98 3.40 -6.74
N SER A 160 -26.78 3.98 -6.75
CA SER A 160 -26.35 4.91 -7.81
C SER A 160 -25.87 4.24 -9.10
N PHE A 161 -25.68 2.91 -9.08
CA PHE A 161 -25.27 2.10 -10.22
C PHE A 161 -26.17 0.88 -10.39
N ASP A 162 -26.21 0.33 -11.60
CA ASP A 162 -26.92 -0.92 -11.87
C ASP A 162 -26.34 -2.05 -11.01
N PRO A 163 -27.19 -2.98 -10.53
CA PRO A 163 -26.75 -4.04 -9.64
C PRO A 163 -25.71 -4.92 -10.33
N ARG A 164 -24.65 -5.26 -9.60
CA ARG A 164 -23.51 -6.01 -10.13
C ARG A 164 -22.81 -6.82 -9.07
N ILE A 165 -22.11 -7.86 -9.52
CA ILE A 165 -21.26 -8.72 -8.72
C ILE A 165 -19.82 -8.38 -9.10
N GLN A 166 -19.07 -7.75 -8.20
CA GLN A 166 -17.63 -7.58 -8.38
C GLN A 166 -16.82 -8.04 -7.17
N GLY A 167 -15.60 -8.49 -7.44
CA GLY A 167 -14.72 -9.08 -6.43
C GLY A 167 -13.39 -9.54 -7.03
N THR A 168 -12.35 -9.58 -6.19
CA THR A 168 -11.00 -10.04 -6.56
C THR A 168 -10.52 -11.11 -5.58
N GLY A 169 -9.55 -11.94 -5.99
CA GLY A 169 -9.03 -13.03 -5.16
C GLY A 169 -9.98 -14.21 -5.01
N LEU A 170 -10.90 -14.41 -5.97
CA LEU A 170 -11.90 -15.48 -5.92
C LEU A 170 -11.25 -16.86 -5.97
N THR A 171 -11.84 -17.80 -5.23
CA THR A 171 -11.53 -19.23 -5.32
C THR A 171 -12.33 -19.89 -6.44
N ASN A 172 -12.13 -21.20 -6.65
CA ASN A 172 -12.94 -21.99 -7.59
C ASN A 172 -14.32 -22.41 -7.02
N ASP A 173 -14.64 -22.01 -5.79
CA ASP A 173 -15.90 -22.35 -5.15
C ASP A 173 -17.04 -21.49 -5.73
N ASN A 174 -18.29 -21.94 -5.56
CA ASN A 174 -19.43 -21.18 -6.06
C ASN A 174 -19.59 -19.85 -5.32
N ILE A 175 -19.99 -18.83 -6.07
CA ILE A 175 -20.50 -17.56 -5.56
C ILE A 175 -22.01 -17.72 -5.44
N THR A 176 -22.53 -17.66 -4.22
CA THR A 176 -23.96 -17.60 -3.95
C THR A 176 -24.42 -16.15 -4.07
N VAL A 177 -25.38 -15.89 -4.94
CA VAL A 177 -26.05 -14.60 -5.11
C VAL A 177 -27.39 -14.67 -4.40
N GLU A 178 -27.71 -13.63 -3.63
CA GLU A 178 -28.89 -13.53 -2.79
C GLU A 178 -29.63 -12.24 -3.16
N LEU A 179 -30.90 -12.36 -3.56
CA LEU A 179 -31.76 -11.27 -4.00
C LEU A 179 -32.94 -11.13 -3.03
N TYR A 180 -33.23 -9.91 -2.61
CA TYR A 180 -34.41 -9.53 -1.86
C TYR A 180 -35.28 -8.62 -2.72
N ILE A 181 -36.58 -8.91 -2.81
CA ILE A 181 -37.53 -8.08 -3.55
C ILE A 181 -38.78 -7.91 -2.71
N GLN A 182 -39.22 -6.66 -2.56
CA GLN A 182 -40.43 -6.31 -1.81
C GLN A 182 -41.40 -5.52 -2.68
N ASN A 183 -42.68 -5.89 -2.57
CA ASN A 183 -43.77 -5.06 -3.05
C ASN A 183 -44.03 -3.93 -2.04
N ILE A 184 -43.67 -2.69 -2.41
CA ILE A 184 -43.84 -1.52 -1.54
C ILE A 184 -45.12 -0.74 -1.84
N ASP A 185 -45.89 -1.16 -2.86
CA ASP A 185 -47.15 -0.52 -3.24
C ASP A 185 -48.09 -0.48 -2.03
N PRO A 186 -48.50 0.71 -1.56
CA PRO A 186 -49.48 0.85 -0.48
C PRO A 186 -50.91 0.52 -0.93
N ALA A 187 -51.20 0.49 -2.23
CA ALA A 187 -52.44 -0.07 -2.75
C ALA A 187 -52.37 -1.61 -2.69
N ASP A 188 -53.49 -2.28 -2.45
CA ASP A 188 -53.60 -3.75 -2.39
C ASP A 188 -53.33 -4.43 -3.76
N THR A 189 -52.36 -3.94 -4.55
CA THR A 189 -51.99 -4.47 -5.85
C THR A 189 -51.01 -5.63 -5.66
N ALA A 190 -51.43 -6.84 -6.05
CA ALA A 190 -50.60 -8.03 -5.99
C ALA A 190 -49.86 -8.27 -7.31
N MET A 191 -48.60 -8.70 -7.23
CA MET A 191 -47.89 -9.29 -8.37
C MET A 191 -48.36 -10.74 -8.54
N GLU A 192 -49.48 -10.93 -9.23
CA GLU A 192 -50.05 -12.26 -9.45
C GLU A 192 -49.21 -13.09 -10.45
N ASN A 193 -49.01 -14.38 -10.14
CA ASN A 193 -48.23 -15.34 -10.92
C ASN A 193 -46.79 -14.87 -11.23
N LEU A 194 -46.10 -14.32 -10.22
CA LEU A 194 -44.74 -13.84 -10.40
C LEU A 194 -43.76 -14.98 -10.75
N THR A 195 -43.00 -14.77 -11.81
CA THR A 195 -41.77 -15.51 -12.12
C THR A 195 -40.57 -14.59 -12.22
N VAL A 196 -39.38 -15.12 -11.93
CA VAL A 196 -38.12 -14.40 -12.03
C VAL A 196 -37.22 -15.04 -13.09
N ASP A 197 -36.62 -14.19 -13.92
CA ASP A 197 -35.59 -14.56 -14.88
C ASP A 197 -34.25 -13.95 -14.45
N ILE A 198 -33.23 -14.80 -14.31
CA ILE A 198 -31.83 -14.41 -14.22
C ILE A 198 -31.24 -14.59 -15.61
N PHE A 199 -30.81 -13.53 -16.27
CA PHE A 199 -30.39 -13.59 -17.67
C PHE A 199 -29.05 -12.90 -17.92
N ASP A 200 -28.50 -13.06 -19.13
CA ASP A 200 -27.26 -12.41 -19.59
C ASP A 200 -26.07 -12.50 -18.61
N ILE A 201 -25.90 -13.65 -17.95
CA ILE A 201 -24.71 -13.90 -17.12
C ILE A 201 -23.49 -13.93 -18.04
N ASN A 202 -22.46 -13.13 -17.71
CA ASN A 202 -21.24 -13.07 -18.50
C ASN A 202 -20.41 -14.36 -18.33
N VAL A 203 -20.65 -15.31 -19.24
CA VAL A 203 -19.97 -16.62 -19.29
C VAL A 203 -18.48 -16.57 -19.58
N SER A 204 -17.87 -15.40 -19.78
CA SER A 204 -16.40 -15.28 -19.76
C SER A 204 -15.84 -15.17 -18.35
N GLN A 205 -16.65 -14.84 -17.35
CA GLN A 205 -16.23 -14.62 -15.97
C GLN A 205 -16.89 -15.56 -14.97
N ALA A 206 -18.16 -15.94 -15.17
CA ALA A 206 -18.85 -16.93 -14.33
C ALA A 206 -19.95 -17.66 -15.10
N THR A 207 -20.32 -18.86 -14.66
CA THR A 207 -21.43 -19.64 -15.23
C THR A 207 -22.43 -20.02 -14.16
N TYR A 208 -23.72 -19.95 -14.48
CA TYR A 208 -24.79 -20.44 -13.60
C TYR A 208 -24.64 -21.92 -13.27
N VAL A 209 -24.91 -22.29 -12.02
CA VAL A 209 -24.84 -23.67 -11.53
C VAL A 209 -26.25 -24.30 -11.56
N PRO A 210 -26.50 -25.33 -12.39
CA PRO A 210 -27.83 -25.93 -12.50
C PRO A 210 -28.34 -26.55 -11.19
N ASN A 211 -29.63 -26.34 -10.91
CA ASN A 211 -30.35 -26.75 -9.68
C ASN A 211 -29.75 -26.20 -8.39
N SER A 212 -29.18 -25.00 -8.46
CA SER A 212 -28.69 -24.24 -7.30
C SER A 212 -29.68 -23.16 -6.84
N THR A 213 -30.88 -23.09 -7.39
CA THR A 213 -31.83 -22.02 -7.06
C THR A 213 -32.67 -22.39 -5.83
N TRP A 214 -32.76 -21.47 -4.87
CA TRP A 214 -33.62 -21.60 -3.69
C TRP A 214 -34.46 -20.34 -3.51
N VAL A 215 -35.73 -20.51 -3.14
CA VAL A 215 -36.67 -19.41 -2.94
C VAL A 215 -37.29 -19.51 -1.55
N THR A 216 -37.22 -18.43 -0.80
CA THR A 216 -38.09 -18.22 0.36
C THR A 216 -39.34 -17.53 -0.15
N GLN A 217 -40.42 -18.29 -0.23
CA GLN A 217 -41.70 -17.84 -0.80
C GLN A 217 -42.32 -16.76 0.09
N PRO A 218 -43.19 -15.90 -0.45
CA PRO A 218 -43.92 -14.93 0.36
C PRO A 218 -44.67 -15.59 1.52
N GLY A 219 -44.46 -15.09 2.74
CA GLY A 219 -45.00 -15.64 3.98
C GLY A 219 -44.33 -16.92 4.53
N GLU A 220 -43.35 -17.50 3.84
CA GLU A 220 -42.58 -18.65 4.32
C GLU A 220 -41.29 -18.20 5.02
N LEU A 221 -40.79 -19.01 5.97
CA LEU A 221 -39.58 -18.70 6.75
C LEU A 221 -38.33 -19.47 6.28
N THR A 222 -38.53 -20.59 5.60
CA THR A 222 -37.44 -21.47 5.17
C THR A 222 -37.30 -21.45 3.65
N PRO A 223 -36.07 -21.33 3.13
CA PRO A 223 -35.85 -21.41 1.70
C PRO A 223 -36.18 -22.81 1.19
N THR A 224 -36.86 -22.86 0.05
CA THR A 224 -37.22 -24.11 -0.63
C THR A 224 -36.46 -24.21 -1.95
N ASN A 225 -35.88 -25.38 -2.22
CA ASN A 225 -35.16 -25.61 -3.47
C ASN A 225 -36.15 -25.63 -4.64
N VAL A 226 -35.93 -24.79 -5.65
CA VAL A 226 -36.78 -24.70 -6.84
C VAL A 226 -36.09 -25.45 -7.98
N THR A 227 -36.82 -26.35 -8.62
CA THR A 227 -36.27 -27.10 -9.76
C THR A 227 -36.15 -26.19 -10.97
N ASP A 228 -34.96 -26.12 -11.54
CA ASP A 228 -34.72 -25.36 -12.77
C ASP A 228 -35.50 -25.97 -13.94
N VAL A 229 -36.44 -25.19 -14.47
CA VAL A 229 -37.25 -25.58 -15.65
C VAL A 229 -36.64 -25.07 -16.95
N ASN A 230 -35.89 -23.96 -16.91
CA ASN A 230 -35.32 -23.30 -18.09
C ASN A 230 -33.97 -22.64 -17.77
N SER A 231 -32.91 -23.44 -17.59
CA SER A 231 -31.57 -22.94 -17.26
C SER A 231 -30.48 -23.33 -18.27
N SER A 232 -29.42 -22.53 -18.32
CA SER A 232 -28.18 -22.76 -19.06
C SER A 232 -26.99 -22.13 -18.32
N ALA A 233 -25.77 -22.20 -18.86
CA ALA A 233 -24.62 -21.53 -18.26
C ALA A 233 -24.77 -19.99 -18.17
N SER A 234 -25.62 -19.38 -19.01
CA SER A 234 -25.79 -17.92 -19.10
C SER A 234 -27.12 -17.40 -18.51
N TYR A 235 -28.03 -18.27 -18.03
CA TYR A 235 -29.34 -17.86 -17.52
C TYR A 235 -30.04 -18.95 -16.67
N ASN A 236 -31.01 -18.53 -15.84
CA ASN A 236 -32.08 -19.36 -15.29
C ASN A 236 -33.41 -18.59 -15.37
N ASN A 237 -34.34 -19.04 -16.20
CA ASN A 237 -35.61 -18.37 -16.44
C ASN A 237 -36.78 -19.13 -15.82
N ASP A 238 -37.92 -18.44 -15.69
CA ASP A 238 -39.19 -19.01 -15.25
C ASP A 238 -39.16 -19.54 -13.80
N ILE A 239 -38.39 -18.90 -12.91
CA ILE A 239 -38.31 -19.28 -11.49
C ILE A 239 -39.60 -18.85 -10.77
N ALA A 240 -40.38 -19.80 -10.27
CA ALA A 240 -41.70 -19.53 -9.70
C ALA A 240 -41.64 -18.97 -8.26
N ILE A 241 -42.28 -17.82 -8.03
CA ILE A 241 -42.40 -17.14 -6.73
C ILE A 241 -43.85 -17.11 -6.20
N ASN A 242 -44.86 -17.30 -7.04
CA ASN A 242 -46.29 -17.12 -6.72
C ASN A 242 -46.67 -15.65 -6.47
N ASP A 243 -47.81 -15.42 -5.81
CA ASP A 243 -48.38 -14.08 -5.66
C ASP A 243 -47.64 -13.30 -4.57
N VAL A 244 -47.15 -12.09 -4.90
CA VAL A 244 -46.56 -11.16 -3.92
C VAL A 244 -47.52 -10.01 -3.68
N ILE A 245 -48.24 -10.05 -2.56
CA ILE A 245 -49.22 -9.03 -2.19
C ILE A 245 -48.55 -7.75 -1.66
N SER A 246 -49.33 -6.69 -1.41
CA SER A 246 -48.82 -5.44 -0.83
C SER A 246 -48.04 -5.70 0.46
N ARG A 247 -46.84 -5.09 0.56
CA ARG A 247 -45.87 -5.22 1.67
C ARG A 247 -45.21 -6.59 1.83
N ASP A 248 -45.60 -7.56 1.01
CA ASP A 248 -44.99 -8.87 1.01
C ASP A 248 -43.66 -8.86 0.23
N PHE A 249 -42.83 -9.85 0.52
CA PHE A 249 -41.48 -9.96 -0.05
C PHE A 249 -41.10 -11.42 -0.26
N PHE A 250 -40.04 -11.63 -1.02
CA PHE A 250 -39.43 -12.96 -1.18
C PHE A 250 -37.92 -12.83 -1.28
N TYR A 251 -37.25 -13.98 -1.08
CA TYR A 251 -35.82 -14.11 -1.33
C TYR A 251 -35.59 -15.10 -2.44
N LEU A 252 -34.68 -14.76 -3.34
CA LEU A 252 -34.22 -15.62 -4.41
C LEU A 252 -32.71 -15.78 -4.28
N ASN A 253 -32.24 -17.02 -4.23
CA ASN A 253 -30.83 -17.33 -4.11
C ASN A 253 -30.41 -18.28 -5.23
N TYR A 254 -29.18 -18.16 -5.71
CA TYR A 254 -28.62 -19.05 -6.73
C TYR A 254 -27.09 -19.02 -6.76
N ASP A 255 -26.47 -20.06 -7.31
CA ASP A 255 -25.02 -20.14 -7.40
C ASP A 255 -24.47 -19.83 -8.81
N LEU A 256 -23.33 -19.15 -8.82
CA LEU A 256 -22.47 -18.91 -9.97
C LEU A 256 -21.10 -19.55 -9.75
N SER A 257 -20.60 -20.31 -10.71
CA SER A 257 -19.23 -20.84 -10.68
C SER A 257 -18.29 -19.85 -11.37
N PRO A 258 -17.31 -19.25 -10.67
CA PRO A 258 -16.37 -18.30 -11.26
C PRO A 258 -15.37 -19.00 -12.21
N LEU A 259 -14.97 -18.31 -13.27
CA LEU A 259 -14.01 -18.78 -14.28
C LEU A 259 -12.64 -18.11 -14.18
N GLY A 260 -12.49 -17.17 -13.24
CA GLY A 260 -11.26 -16.42 -12.97
C GLY A 260 -11.14 -16.04 -11.49
N ASN A 261 -10.03 -15.38 -11.15
CA ASN A 261 -9.77 -14.86 -9.80
C ASN A 261 -10.38 -13.46 -9.58
N GLU A 262 -11.02 -12.88 -10.59
CA GLU A 262 -11.72 -11.62 -10.54
C GLU A 262 -13.09 -11.79 -11.21
N ILE A 263 -14.09 -11.11 -10.67
CA ILE A 263 -15.44 -11.03 -11.24
C ILE A 263 -15.85 -9.57 -11.27
N ASP A 264 -16.54 -9.21 -12.33
CA ASP A 264 -17.24 -7.98 -12.56
C ASP A 264 -18.32 -8.27 -13.62
N ILE A 265 -19.51 -8.65 -13.14
CA ILE A 265 -20.66 -8.99 -13.98
C ILE A 265 -21.91 -8.21 -13.54
N PRO A 266 -22.72 -7.69 -14.47
CA PRO A 266 -24.01 -7.10 -14.12
C PRO A 266 -24.98 -8.18 -13.62
N LEU A 267 -25.84 -7.80 -12.68
CA LEU A 267 -26.88 -8.64 -12.10
C LEU A 267 -28.21 -8.39 -12.83
N ASN A 268 -28.39 -9.05 -13.97
CA ASN A 268 -29.59 -8.85 -14.79
C ASN A 268 -30.73 -9.75 -14.33
N VAL A 269 -31.69 -9.16 -13.63
CA VAL A 269 -32.88 -9.84 -13.09
C VAL A 269 -34.14 -9.24 -13.68
N ARG A 270 -35.07 -10.07 -14.16
CA ARG A 270 -36.38 -9.64 -14.66
C ARG A 270 -37.50 -10.32 -13.89
N LEU A 271 -38.47 -9.54 -13.45
CA LEU A 271 -39.71 -9.98 -12.82
C LEU A 271 -40.80 -10.02 -13.89
N ASN A 272 -41.51 -11.14 -14.02
CA ASN A 272 -42.64 -11.29 -14.94
C ASN A 272 -43.91 -11.63 -14.14
N TYR A 273 -44.96 -10.83 -14.28
CA TYR A 273 -46.23 -11.04 -13.57
C TYR A 273 -47.39 -10.55 -14.43
N THR A 274 -48.48 -11.32 -14.52
CA THR A 274 -49.74 -11.01 -15.25
C THR A 274 -49.59 -10.14 -16.53
N GLY A 275 -48.64 -10.51 -17.40
CA GLY A 275 -48.40 -9.84 -18.69
C GLY A 275 -47.50 -8.59 -18.65
N ASN A 276 -47.03 -8.18 -17.48
CA ASN A 276 -46.04 -7.13 -17.27
C ASN A 276 -44.66 -7.72 -17.00
N ASN A 277 -43.62 -6.93 -17.21
CA ASN A 277 -42.27 -7.25 -16.76
C ASN A 277 -41.56 -6.01 -16.22
N ILE A 278 -40.71 -6.23 -15.22
CA ILE A 278 -39.86 -5.21 -14.59
C ILE A 278 -38.43 -5.76 -14.60
N VAL A 279 -37.45 -4.97 -15.05
CA VAL A 279 -36.02 -5.33 -14.97
C VAL A 279 -35.43 -4.61 -13.77
N ILE A 280 -34.71 -5.34 -12.92
CA ILE A 280 -34.00 -4.76 -11.78
C ILE A 280 -32.77 -4.02 -12.31
N ASP A 281 -32.76 -2.70 -12.15
CA ASP A 281 -31.68 -1.79 -12.52
C ASP A 281 -31.63 -0.60 -11.54
N SER A 282 -30.74 0.36 -11.77
CA SER A 282 -30.60 1.57 -10.94
C SER A 282 -31.84 2.48 -10.89
N THR A 283 -32.88 2.24 -11.71
CA THR A 283 -34.13 3.01 -11.66
C THR A 283 -35.08 2.52 -10.57
N ILE A 284 -34.90 1.28 -10.11
CA ILE A 284 -35.65 0.73 -8.99
C ILE A 284 -34.88 1.06 -7.70
N PRO A 285 -35.52 1.67 -6.69
CA PRO A 285 -34.81 2.02 -5.47
C PRO A 285 -34.40 0.74 -4.70
N LEU A 286 -33.23 0.81 -4.05
CA LEU A 286 -32.92 -0.15 -3.00
C LEU A 286 -33.94 -0.03 -1.87
N CYS A 287 -34.30 -1.16 -1.26
CA CYS A 287 -35.21 -1.15 -0.11
C CYS A 287 -34.65 -0.35 1.08
N ASN A 288 -33.32 -0.27 1.19
CA ASN A 288 -32.64 0.72 2.00
C ASN A 288 -31.34 1.13 1.30
N ASN A 289 -31.09 2.44 1.25
CA ASN A 289 -29.96 3.04 0.54
C ASN A 289 -28.68 3.16 1.39
N ASN A 290 -28.71 2.71 2.64
CA ASN A 290 -27.52 2.64 3.49
C ASN A 290 -27.57 1.41 4.40
N SER A 291 -26.83 0.36 4.01
CA SER A 291 -26.74 -0.92 4.70
C SER A 291 -26.11 -0.86 6.09
N LEU A 292 -25.49 0.26 6.45
CA LEU A 292 -24.85 0.48 7.74
C LEU A 292 -25.69 1.34 8.69
N ASN A 293 -26.69 2.05 8.17
CA ASN A 293 -27.59 2.82 9.01
C ASN A 293 -28.55 1.88 9.74
N TYR A 294 -28.71 2.10 11.04
CA TYR A 294 -29.52 1.22 11.89
C TYR A 294 -30.83 1.86 12.28
N THR A 295 -31.94 1.17 12.05
CA THR A 295 -33.27 1.61 12.46
C THR A 295 -33.88 0.63 13.47
N PRO A 296 -33.89 0.96 14.77
CA PRO A 296 -34.30 0.02 15.81
C PRO A 296 -35.75 -0.45 15.64
N ALA A 297 -35.97 -1.76 15.79
CA ALA A 297 -37.30 -2.33 15.94
C ALA A 297 -37.68 -2.36 17.43
N TYR A 298 -38.80 -1.72 17.78
CA TYR A 298 -39.26 -1.67 19.17
C TYR A 298 -40.25 -2.80 19.46
N GLY A 299 -39.86 -3.71 20.34
CA GLY A 299 -40.74 -4.78 20.80
C GLY A 299 -40.55 -5.13 22.27
N ILE A 300 -41.19 -6.24 22.65
CA ILE A 300 -41.28 -6.73 24.03
C ILE A 300 -40.01 -7.39 24.56
N PHE A 301 -38.97 -7.57 23.74
CA PHE A 301 -37.64 -8.01 24.17
C PHE A 301 -36.55 -7.10 23.61
N ASN A 302 -35.40 -7.05 24.28
CA ASN A 302 -34.20 -6.38 23.81
C ASN A 302 -32.95 -7.01 24.44
N VAL A 303 -31.78 -6.87 23.79
CA VAL A 303 -30.47 -7.14 24.40
C VAL A 303 -29.86 -5.82 24.87
N GLU A 304 -29.27 -5.83 26.07
CA GLU A 304 -28.74 -4.66 26.75
C GLU A 304 -27.38 -4.99 27.38
N ASP A 305 -26.49 -4.01 27.52
CA ASP A 305 -25.34 -4.14 28.40
C ASP A 305 -25.81 -4.31 29.85
N SER A 306 -25.22 -5.27 30.58
CA SER A 306 -25.74 -5.71 31.89
C SER A 306 -25.69 -4.63 32.97
N ILE A 307 -24.86 -3.60 32.77
CA ILE A 307 -24.53 -2.56 33.76
C ILE A 307 -25.25 -1.25 33.46
N LEU A 308 -25.58 -0.98 32.20
CA LEU A 308 -26.22 0.28 31.82
C LEU A 308 -27.56 0.48 32.54
N THR A 309 -27.78 1.72 33.00
CA THR A 309 -28.92 2.07 33.84
C THR A 309 -30.18 2.30 33.00
N TYR A 310 -31.34 2.47 33.64
CA TYR A 310 -32.63 2.66 32.96
C TYR A 310 -32.65 3.79 31.91
N LEU A 311 -31.74 4.78 32.01
CA LEU A 311 -31.68 5.94 31.12
C LEU A 311 -30.81 5.75 29.87
N ASP A 312 -29.94 4.74 29.83
CA ASP A 312 -28.93 4.58 28.75
C ASP A 312 -28.82 3.11 28.31
N LYS A 313 -29.88 2.33 28.52
CA LYS A 313 -29.86 0.86 28.49
C LYS A 313 -29.82 0.25 27.08
N TYR A 314 -29.89 1.06 26.02
CA TYR A 314 -29.94 0.53 24.65
C TYR A 314 -28.58 0.44 23.98
N ASN A 315 -27.57 1.17 24.45
CA ASN A 315 -26.22 1.13 23.87
C ASN A 315 -25.61 -0.28 23.94
N LEU A 316 -25.10 -0.76 22.81
CA LEU A 316 -24.30 -1.99 22.73
C LEU A 316 -22.88 -1.62 22.30
N PRO A 317 -21.85 -1.86 23.14
CA PRO A 317 -20.49 -1.52 22.77
C PRO A 317 -19.95 -2.42 21.65
N THR A 318 -18.96 -1.92 20.90
CA THR A 318 -18.13 -2.75 20.00
C THR A 318 -17.68 -4.01 20.72
N GLN A 319 -17.86 -5.16 20.09
CA GLN A 319 -17.39 -6.44 20.58
C GLN A 319 -16.07 -6.83 19.94
N THR A 320 -15.32 -7.70 20.62
CA THR A 320 -14.07 -8.25 20.09
C THR A 320 -14.25 -9.73 19.76
N ALA A 321 -13.72 -10.16 18.63
CA ALA A 321 -13.88 -11.53 18.19
C ALA A 321 -13.29 -12.54 19.19
N ASN A 322 -14.03 -13.61 19.48
CA ASN A 322 -13.76 -14.59 20.54
C ASN A 322 -13.72 -14.00 21.97
N ARG A 323 -14.28 -12.81 22.21
CA ARG A 323 -14.47 -12.25 23.56
C ARG A 323 -15.96 -12.16 23.86
N VAL A 324 -16.42 -12.91 24.85
CA VAL A 324 -17.82 -12.88 25.27
C VAL A 324 -18.12 -11.58 26.02
N GLY A 325 -19.13 -10.85 25.56
CA GLY A 325 -19.68 -9.69 26.24
C GLY A 325 -20.46 -10.04 27.51
N ASP A 326 -20.66 -9.06 28.38
CA ASP A 326 -21.50 -9.15 29.59
C ASP A 326 -22.82 -8.43 29.32
N LEU A 327 -23.80 -9.19 28.82
CA LEU A 327 -25.08 -8.66 28.34
C LEU A 327 -26.24 -9.26 29.13
N VAL A 328 -27.43 -8.69 28.96
CA VAL A 328 -28.69 -9.22 29.47
C VAL A 328 -29.76 -9.18 28.39
N VAL A 329 -30.69 -10.11 28.44
CA VAL A 329 -31.93 -10.03 27.64
C VAL A 329 -33.03 -9.52 28.55
N ALA A 330 -33.64 -8.39 28.18
CA ALA A 330 -34.69 -7.74 28.96
C ALA A 330 -36.05 -7.87 28.27
N ALA A 331 -37.11 -7.97 29.08
CA ALA A 331 -38.50 -7.99 28.65
C ALA A 331 -39.23 -6.67 28.96
N TYR A 332 -40.13 -6.27 28.07
CA TYR A 332 -40.81 -4.98 28.04
C TYR A 332 -42.33 -5.11 27.93
N GLU A 333 -43.06 -4.08 28.35
CA GLU A 333 -44.51 -3.99 28.14
C GLU A 333 -44.82 -3.78 26.65
N ALA A 334 -45.82 -4.49 26.11
CA ALA A 334 -46.23 -4.35 24.72
C ALA A 334 -46.79 -2.95 24.41
N ASP A 335 -47.53 -2.36 25.36
CA ASP A 335 -48.13 -1.03 25.24
C ASP A 335 -47.14 0.10 25.58
N ASP A 336 -46.04 -0.22 26.28
CA ASP A 336 -44.95 0.71 26.62
C ASP A 336 -43.61 -0.01 26.52
N VAL A 337 -43.05 0.00 25.32
CA VAL A 337 -41.77 -0.62 24.97
C VAL A 337 -40.57 -0.01 25.73
N TYR A 338 -40.76 0.98 26.60
CA TYR A 338 -39.70 1.56 27.45
C TYR A 338 -39.76 1.08 28.90
N GLN A 339 -40.86 0.45 29.31
CA GLN A 339 -41.06 -0.07 30.65
C GLN A 339 -40.77 -1.57 30.70
N ARG A 340 -39.81 -1.98 31.53
CA ARG A 340 -39.51 -3.40 31.74
C ARG A 340 -40.70 -4.13 32.38
N LYS A 341 -41.00 -5.33 31.89
CA LYS A 341 -42.08 -6.19 32.36
C LYS A 341 -41.53 -7.52 32.85
N ASN A 342 -42.01 -7.98 34.00
CA ASN A 342 -41.73 -9.33 34.45
C ASN A 342 -42.55 -10.35 33.63
N VAL A 343 -41.86 -11.36 33.08
CA VAL A 343 -42.45 -12.42 32.27
C VAL A 343 -41.90 -13.78 32.69
N SER A 344 -42.65 -14.85 32.40
CA SER A 344 -42.16 -16.23 32.46
C SER A 344 -42.30 -16.84 31.08
N THR A 345 -41.19 -16.95 30.36
CA THR A 345 -41.19 -17.37 28.95
C THR A 345 -39.81 -17.92 28.57
N VAL A 346 -39.62 -18.28 27.31
CA VAL A 346 -38.34 -18.70 26.75
C VAL A 346 -38.13 -17.98 25.42
N VAL A 347 -36.92 -17.50 25.18
CA VAL A 347 -36.53 -16.77 23.97
C VAL A 347 -35.25 -17.36 23.42
N ALA A 348 -35.05 -17.31 22.11
CA ALA A 348 -33.79 -17.62 21.46
C ALA A 348 -33.02 -16.32 21.15
N VAL A 349 -31.71 -16.32 21.34
CA VAL A 349 -30.83 -15.21 20.95
C VAL A 349 -29.73 -15.71 20.04
N GLU A 350 -29.50 -15.00 18.95
CA GLU A 350 -28.40 -15.23 18.01
C GLU A 350 -27.84 -13.90 17.52
N LEU A 351 -26.61 -13.92 17.00
CA LEU A 351 -26.05 -12.80 16.24
C LEU A 351 -26.47 -12.90 14.78
N ILE A 352 -26.76 -11.75 14.18
CA ILE A 352 -27.04 -11.63 12.76
C ILE A 352 -26.15 -10.56 12.12
N ASP A 353 -25.98 -10.66 10.81
CA ASP A 353 -25.47 -9.58 9.98
C ASP A 353 -26.60 -8.57 9.73
N ALA A 354 -26.52 -7.40 10.34
CA ALA A 354 -27.56 -6.38 10.24
C ALA A 354 -27.56 -5.71 8.85
N ALA A 355 -26.44 -5.72 8.14
CA ALA A 355 -26.28 -5.08 6.83
C ALA A 355 -26.69 -5.98 5.66
N LYS A 356 -26.96 -7.27 5.91
CA LYS A 356 -27.11 -8.29 4.87
C LYS A 356 -28.06 -7.93 3.72
N HIS A 357 -29.24 -7.40 4.03
CA HIS A 357 -30.24 -7.00 3.04
C HIS A 357 -30.55 -5.51 3.14
N GLY A 358 -29.49 -4.71 3.28
CA GLY A 358 -29.49 -3.24 3.31
C GLY A 358 -30.26 -2.59 4.44
N GLY A 359 -31.13 -3.30 5.17
CA GLY A 359 -31.90 -2.78 6.28
C GLY A 359 -32.12 -3.81 7.37
N ILE A 360 -32.05 -3.36 8.62
CA ILE A 360 -32.18 -4.24 9.77
C ILE A 360 -33.52 -4.97 9.82
N ALA A 361 -34.65 -4.37 9.43
CA ALA A 361 -35.95 -5.05 9.49
C ALA A 361 -35.95 -6.34 8.65
N THR A 362 -35.38 -6.25 7.44
CA THR A 362 -35.24 -7.36 6.50
C THR A 362 -34.23 -8.39 7.00
N SER A 363 -33.02 -7.95 7.34
CA SER A 363 -31.97 -8.82 7.90
C SER A 363 -32.44 -9.54 9.18
N CYS A 364 -33.26 -8.87 10.00
CA CYS A 364 -33.81 -9.42 11.24
C CYS A 364 -34.78 -10.56 11.00
N ALA A 365 -35.73 -10.38 10.08
CA ALA A 365 -36.73 -11.39 9.77
C ALA A 365 -36.14 -12.61 9.06
N GLN A 366 -34.99 -12.43 8.40
CA GLN A 366 -34.42 -13.44 7.52
C GLN A 366 -33.48 -14.41 8.22
N TYR A 367 -33.84 -15.71 8.21
CA TYR A 367 -33.11 -16.76 8.92
C TYR A 367 -31.61 -16.82 8.62
N ASP A 368 -31.24 -16.74 7.33
CA ASP A 368 -29.86 -16.90 6.85
C ASP A 368 -28.94 -15.67 7.09
N SER A 369 -29.45 -14.63 7.77
CA SER A 369 -28.63 -13.54 8.32
C SER A 369 -27.89 -13.97 9.57
N ALA A 370 -28.19 -15.14 10.14
CA ALA A 370 -27.54 -15.67 11.34
C ALA A 370 -26.03 -15.86 11.16
N LEU A 371 -25.27 -15.39 12.14
CA LEU A 371 -23.82 -15.59 12.29
C LEU A 371 -23.51 -16.71 13.29
N THR A 372 -24.47 -17.03 14.15
CA THR A 372 -24.34 -18.00 15.25
C THR A 372 -25.59 -18.87 15.33
N PRO A 373 -25.50 -20.06 15.95
CA PRO A 373 -26.69 -20.78 16.37
C PRO A 373 -27.53 -19.97 17.37
N ARG A 374 -28.82 -20.30 17.47
CA ARG A 374 -29.70 -19.75 18.50
C ARG A 374 -29.41 -20.36 19.85
N ILE A 375 -29.27 -19.51 20.86
CA ILE A 375 -29.16 -19.88 22.27
C ILE A 375 -30.53 -19.68 22.93
N TRP A 376 -31.14 -20.76 23.40
CA TRP A 376 -32.41 -20.71 24.11
C TRP A 376 -32.22 -20.31 25.58
N LEU A 377 -32.88 -19.23 26.00
CA LEU A 377 -32.78 -18.58 27.30
C LEU A 377 -34.16 -18.53 27.97
N THR A 378 -34.24 -18.98 29.23
CA THR A 378 -35.48 -18.98 29.99
C THR A 378 -35.57 -17.76 30.91
N PHE A 379 -36.72 -17.09 30.89
CA PHE A 379 -37.11 -16.09 31.89
C PHE A 379 -37.77 -16.80 33.06
N ASP A 380 -36.96 -17.14 34.06
CA ASP A 380 -37.42 -17.93 35.20
C ASP A 380 -38.07 -17.09 36.30
N ASN A 381 -39.19 -17.56 36.84
CA ASN A 381 -39.83 -16.99 38.03
C ASN A 381 -40.31 -15.54 37.88
N ASN A 382 -40.89 -15.20 36.72
CA ASN A 382 -41.50 -13.89 36.48
C ASN A 382 -40.49 -12.76 36.68
N VAL A 383 -39.41 -12.77 35.90
CA VAL A 383 -38.32 -11.79 35.90
C VAL A 383 -38.43 -10.88 34.67
N SER A 384 -37.87 -9.69 34.76
CA SER A 384 -37.82 -8.73 33.63
C SER A 384 -36.53 -8.79 32.83
N ARG A 385 -35.54 -9.57 33.28
CA ARG A 385 -34.29 -9.79 32.56
C ARG A 385 -33.68 -11.14 32.93
N THR A 386 -32.87 -11.68 32.02
CA THR A 386 -32.02 -12.84 32.24
C THR A 386 -30.62 -12.55 31.72
N ASP A 387 -29.59 -13.13 32.34
CA ASP A 387 -28.19 -12.84 32.01
C ASP A 387 -27.79 -13.53 30.70
N PHE A 388 -27.04 -12.84 29.85
CA PHE A 388 -26.48 -13.35 28.61
C PHE A 388 -24.98 -13.08 28.58
N ASP A 389 -24.25 -13.87 29.37
CA ASP A 389 -22.82 -13.73 29.60
C ASP A 389 -22.07 -15.04 29.29
N TYR A 390 -20.78 -15.08 29.62
CA TYR A 390 -19.94 -16.27 29.44
C TYR A 390 -20.50 -17.52 30.14
N THR A 391 -21.05 -17.37 31.35
CA THR A 391 -21.58 -18.50 32.12
C THR A 391 -22.88 -19.00 31.50
N THR A 392 -23.82 -18.11 31.15
CA THR A 392 -25.07 -18.50 30.51
C THR A 392 -24.84 -19.23 29.20
N ILE A 393 -23.96 -18.72 28.34
CA ILE A 393 -23.66 -19.36 27.05
C ILE A 393 -23.00 -20.74 27.27
N THR A 394 -22.07 -20.85 28.22
CA THR A 394 -21.43 -22.13 28.58
C THR A 394 -22.46 -23.14 29.09
N ASP A 395 -23.39 -22.70 29.94
CA ASP A 395 -24.45 -23.55 30.47
C ASP A 395 -25.43 -23.97 29.36
N ALA A 396 -25.75 -23.09 28.41
CA ALA A 396 -26.57 -23.45 27.25
C ALA A 396 -25.90 -24.51 26.37
N ILE A 397 -24.60 -24.38 26.09
CA ILE A 397 -23.80 -25.39 25.37
C ILE A 397 -23.84 -26.73 26.13
N ALA A 398 -23.59 -26.71 27.44
CA ALA A 398 -23.53 -27.93 28.26
C ALA A 398 -24.89 -28.63 28.39
N ASN A 399 -25.99 -27.88 28.37
CA ASN A 399 -27.35 -28.39 28.49
C ASN A 399 -28.00 -28.77 27.15
N GLY A 400 -27.32 -28.55 26.02
CA GLY A 400 -27.88 -28.84 24.70
C GLY A 400 -28.95 -27.85 24.25
N ALA A 401 -28.88 -26.60 24.71
CA ALA A 401 -29.87 -25.55 24.45
C ALA A 401 -29.53 -24.68 23.23
N LEU A 402 -28.91 -25.28 22.21
CA LEU A 402 -28.53 -24.64 20.94
C LEU A 402 -29.36 -25.19 19.79
N SER A 403 -29.86 -24.35 18.89
CA SER A 403 -30.65 -24.79 17.71
C SER A 403 -29.91 -25.80 16.85
N ASP A 404 -28.63 -25.59 16.56
CA ASP A 404 -27.90 -26.39 15.58
C ASP A 404 -27.48 -27.78 16.12
N GLN A 405 -27.67 -28.02 17.43
CA GLN A 405 -27.56 -29.35 18.03
C GLN A 405 -28.83 -30.19 17.84
N ILE A 406 -29.86 -29.62 17.22
CA ILE A 406 -31.18 -30.19 17.04
C ILE A 406 -31.65 -29.88 15.60
N PRO A 407 -31.24 -30.57 14.51
CA PRO A 407 -30.24 -31.60 14.26
C PRO A 407 -29.27 -31.24 13.09
N ILE A 408 -28.00 -31.63 13.25
CA ILE A 408 -26.93 -31.90 12.25
C ILE A 408 -27.02 -31.14 10.90
N ASN A 409 -26.41 -29.94 10.83
CA ASN A 409 -25.60 -29.40 9.71
C ASN A 409 -25.29 -27.88 9.83
N GLY A 410 -25.53 -27.24 10.98
CA GLY A 410 -25.14 -25.84 11.23
C GLY A 410 -23.75 -25.68 11.88
N PRO A 411 -23.16 -24.47 11.86
CA PRO A 411 -21.89 -24.16 12.52
C PRO A 411 -21.98 -24.42 14.03
N PHE A 412 -21.34 -25.50 14.46
CA PHE A 412 -21.29 -25.91 15.86
C PHE A 412 -20.39 -24.99 16.69
N ILE A 413 -20.95 -24.27 17.67
CA ILE A 413 -20.16 -23.66 18.74
C ILE A 413 -20.00 -24.66 19.90
N SER A 414 -18.75 -24.83 20.33
CA SER A 414 -18.31 -25.74 21.39
C SER A 414 -17.88 -25.01 22.66
N THR A 415 -17.60 -23.72 22.55
CA THR A 415 -17.20 -22.84 23.64
C THR A 415 -17.92 -21.50 23.55
N ALA A 416 -18.12 -20.83 24.70
CA ALA A 416 -18.80 -19.52 24.71
C ALA A 416 -18.10 -18.45 23.83
N PRO A 417 -16.75 -18.35 23.78
CA PRO A 417 -16.05 -17.46 22.85
C PRO A 417 -16.43 -17.62 21.39
N GLU A 418 -16.74 -18.85 20.93
CA GLU A 418 -17.07 -19.10 19.52
C GLU A 418 -18.36 -18.41 19.07
N PHE A 419 -19.25 -18.04 20.00
CA PHE A 419 -20.41 -17.23 19.70
C PHE A 419 -20.02 -15.86 19.10
N TYR A 420 -18.87 -15.29 19.46
CA TYR A 420 -18.36 -14.04 18.87
C TYR A 420 -17.21 -14.29 17.89
N SER A 421 -17.09 -15.48 17.28
CA SER A 421 -15.90 -15.83 16.48
C SER A 421 -15.82 -15.13 15.12
N ILE A 422 -16.95 -14.68 14.58
CA ILE A 422 -17.03 -14.06 13.26
C ILE A 422 -17.02 -12.54 13.39
N ALA A 423 -16.03 -11.89 12.79
CA ALA A 423 -15.99 -10.43 12.69
C ALA A 423 -17.03 -9.92 11.68
N ARG A 424 -17.67 -8.80 12.03
CA ARG A 424 -18.64 -8.08 11.20
C ARG A 424 -18.60 -6.59 11.49
N GLU A 425 -18.72 -5.76 10.45
CA GLU A 425 -18.80 -4.30 10.59
C GLU A 425 -20.14 -3.86 11.20
N ASN A 426 -21.23 -4.59 10.90
CA ASN A 426 -22.59 -4.25 11.34
C ASN A 426 -23.32 -5.51 11.82
N ALA A 427 -23.16 -5.85 13.10
CA ALA A 427 -23.86 -6.96 13.76
C ALA A 427 -25.02 -6.46 14.61
N ALA A 428 -26.03 -7.30 14.81
CA ALA A 428 -27.09 -7.08 15.78
C ALA A 428 -27.47 -8.41 16.44
N PHE A 429 -28.17 -8.34 17.58
CA PHE A 429 -28.80 -9.52 18.16
C PHE A 429 -30.19 -9.71 17.56
N ARG A 430 -30.52 -10.93 17.16
CA ARG A 430 -31.90 -11.34 16.91
C ARG A 430 -32.42 -12.12 18.11
N ILE A 431 -33.50 -11.60 18.69
CA ILE A 431 -34.31 -12.30 19.68
C ILE A 431 -35.49 -12.94 18.95
N THR A 432 -35.62 -14.25 19.09
CA THR A 432 -36.74 -15.01 18.56
C THR A 432 -37.59 -15.56 19.69
N TYR A 433 -38.91 -15.46 19.58
CA TYR A 433 -39.82 -16.08 20.54
C TYR A 433 -41.07 -16.61 19.86
N ASN A 434 -41.61 -17.68 20.43
CA ASN A 434 -42.80 -18.34 19.91
C ASN A 434 -44.04 -17.78 20.63
N GLY A 435 -45.05 -17.42 19.85
CA GLY A 435 -46.36 -17.04 20.36
C GLY A 435 -47.22 -18.27 20.69
N ALA A 436 -48.28 -18.04 21.45
CA ALA A 436 -49.28 -19.07 21.75
C ALA A 436 -50.32 -19.24 20.64
N GLY A 437 -50.30 -18.46 19.56
CA GLY A 437 -51.29 -18.47 18.46
C GLY A 437 -52.44 -17.46 18.62
N SER A 438 -52.54 -16.78 19.76
CA SER A 438 -53.56 -15.75 20.06
C SER A 438 -52.96 -14.35 20.25
N GLY A 439 -51.67 -14.17 19.93
CA GLY A 439 -50.89 -12.96 20.22
C GLY A 439 -50.28 -12.92 21.63
N ASP A 440 -50.59 -13.91 22.48
CA ASP A 440 -49.99 -14.06 23.81
C ASP A 440 -48.61 -14.76 23.75
N LEU A 441 -47.72 -14.42 24.68
CA LEU A 441 -46.43 -15.12 24.88
C LEU A 441 -46.62 -16.55 25.37
N LEU A 442 -45.76 -17.46 24.91
CA LEU A 442 -45.63 -18.79 25.52
C LEU A 442 -45.16 -18.70 26.98
N ASN A 443 -45.92 -19.27 27.90
CA ASN A 443 -45.71 -19.13 29.34
C ASN A 443 -45.08 -20.39 29.94
N THR A 444 -43.90 -20.24 30.54
CA THR A 444 -43.15 -21.32 31.18
C THR A 444 -43.37 -21.34 32.69
N GLU A 445 -43.40 -22.52 33.29
CA GLU A 445 -43.45 -22.72 34.75
C GLU A 445 -42.31 -23.61 35.20
N ALA A 446 -41.44 -23.06 36.06
CA ALA A 446 -40.40 -23.81 36.74
C ALA A 446 -41.01 -24.79 37.75
N VAL A 447 -40.62 -26.06 37.65
CA VAL A 447 -41.02 -27.17 38.53
C VAL A 447 -39.80 -27.98 38.96
N THR A 448 -39.92 -28.74 40.05
CA THR A 448 -38.86 -29.67 40.45
C THR A 448 -38.77 -30.82 39.44
N CYS A 449 -37.57 -31.10 38.93
CA CYS A 449 -37.36 -32.20 38.01
C CYS A 449 -37.81 -33.56 38.61
N PRO A 450 -38.34 -34.47 37.79
CA PRO A 450 -38.66 -35.82 38.24
C PRO A 450 -37.38 -36.53 38.73
N PRO A 451 -37.46 -37.46 39.71
CA PRO A 451 -36.28 -38.09 40.33
C PRO A 451 -35.32 -38.77 39.35
N GLN A 452 -35.81 -39.10 38.16
CA GLN A 452 -35.07 -39.78 37.09
C GLN A 452 -34.22 -38.83 36.24
N ALA A 453 -34.54 -37.53 36.21
CA ALA A 453 -33.81 -36.49 35.48
C ALA A 453 -32.70 -35.82 36.31
N GLY A 454 -32.53 -36.22 37.58
CA GLY A 454 -31.58 -35.61 38.52
C GLY A 454 -32.20 -34.48 39.35
N ALA A 455 -31.44 -33.97 40.32
CA ALA A 455 -31.86 -32.80 41.09
C ALA A 455 -31.64 -31.54 40.24
N GLY A 456 -32.70 -30.79 39.94
CA GLY A 456 -32.64 -29.59 39.11
C GLY A 456 -34.01 -28.93 38.92
N THR A 457 -34.01 -27.82 38.18
CA THR A 457 -35.21 -27.12 37.70
C THR A 457 -35.59 -27.66 36.33
N CYS A 458 -36.85 -28.05 36.19
CA CYS A 458 -37.47 -28.46 34.92
C CYS A 458 -38.64 -27.51 34.61
N TYR A 459 -39.20 -27.59 33.42
CA TYR A 459 -40.19 -26.64 32.92
C TYR A 459 -41.42 -27.31 32.34
N ASN A 460 -42.56 -26.68 32.60
CA ASN A 460 -43.83 -26.94 31.94
C ASN A 460 -44.22 -25.72 31.10
N VAL A 461 -45.03 -25.94 30.07
CA VAL A 461 -45.52 -24.87 29.19
C VAL A 461 -47.04 -24.79 29.32
N LYS A 462 -47.54 -23.68 29.90
CA LYS A 462 -48.92 -23.59 30.41
C LYS A 462 -49.99 -23.37 29.33
N ASN A 463 -49.70 -22.52 28.36
CA ASN A 463 -50.62 -22.13 27.27
C ASN A 463 -50.26 -22.81 25.95
N PHE A 464 -49.66 -24.00 26.01
CA PHE A 464 -49.21 -24.76 24.85
C PHE A 464 -50.36 -25.16 23.91
N THR A 465 -51.60 -25.28 24.41
CA THR A 465 -52.72 -25.95 23.70
C THR A 465 -53.25 -25.22 22.46
N GLU A 466 -52.88 -23.96 22.25
CA GLU A 466 -53.21 -23.20 21.04
C GLU A 466 -52.13 -23.35 19.94
N ALA A 467 -50.85 -23.39 20.32
CA ALA A 467 -49.72 -23.60 19.39
C ALA A 467 -49.75 -24.97 18.68
N ILE A 468 -50.21 -26.04 19.35
CA ILE A 468 -50.21 -27.43 18.82
C ILE A 468 -51.33 -27.69 17.80
N LYS A 469 -52.31 -26.77 17.63
CA LYS A 469 -53.41 -26.96 16.67
C LYS A 469 -52.95 -26.83 15.22
N TYR A 470 -51.84 -26.14 14.98
CA TYR A 470 -51.31 -25.92 13.65
C TYR A 470 -50.45 -27.13 13.21
N ASN A 471 -50.59 -27.51 11.94
CA ASN A 471 -49.87 -28.59 11.27
C ASN A 471 -50.08 -30.04 11.78
N GLY A 472 -51.19 -30.32 12.47
CA GLY A 472 -51.58 -31.70 12.82
C GLY A 472 -50.70 -32.39 13.86
N GLY A 473 -49.97 -31.62 14.69
CA GLY A 473 -49.09 -32.12 15.75
C GLY A 473 -47.68 -32.52 15.28
N ASN A 474 -47.25 -32.05 14.11
CA ASN A 474 -45.89 -32.24 13.59
C ASN A 474 -44.98 -31.09 14.02
N CYS A 475 -43.70 -31.36 14.21
CA CYS A 475 -42.69 -30.30 14.34
C CYS A 475 -42.60 -29.52 13.02
N ALA A 476 -42.30 -28.23 13.10
CA ALA A 476 -42.02 -27.38 11.95
C ALA A 476 -40.61 -27.64 11.39
N GLN A 477 -39.68 -27.99 12.27
CA GLN A 477 -38.33 -28.41 11.92
C GLN A 477 -38.17 -29.94 12.10
N ASP A 478 -37.31 -30.55 11.29
CA ASP A 478 -36.67 -31.83 11.65
C ASP A 478 -35.83 -31.53 12.88
N VAL A 479 -35.98 -32.29 13.97
CA VAL A 479 -35.26 -32.12 15.24
C VAL A 479 -34.48 -33.38 15.64
N ASP A 480 -34.66 -34.49 14.93
CA ASP A 480 -33.97 -35.75 15.17
C ASP A 480 -32.88 -36.09 14.15
N GLY A 481 -32.78 -35.30 13.09
CA GLY A 481 -31.75 -35.38 12.05
C GLY A 481 -32.07 -36.41 10.99
N ASN A 482 -33.30 -36.90 10.98
CA ASN A 482 -33.76 -37.86 10.02
C ASN A 482 -34.93 -37.28 9.22
N SER A 483 -34.56 -36.51 8.19
CA SER A 483 -35.43 -36.00 7.12
C SER A 483 -36.38 -37.01 6.45
N LYS A 484 -36.29 -38.31 6.75
CA LYS A 484 -37.22 -39.35 6.28
C LYS A 484 -38.41 -39.59 7.20
N ASN A 485 -38.44 -39.08 8.43
CA ASN A 485 -39.62 -39.06 9.29
C ASN A 485 -40.15 -37.66 9.53
N ILE A 486 -41.41 -37.61 9.91
CA ILE A 486 -42.08 -36.39 10.35
C ILE A 486 -42.03 -36.41 11.88
N ASP A 487 -41.26 -35.50 12.43
CA ASP A 487 -41.16 -35.32 13.88
C ASP A 487 -42.47 -34.81 14.46
N LYS A 488 -42.78 -35.25 15.68
CA LYS A 488 -44.07 -35.02 16.32
C LYS A 488 -43.89 -34.17 17.57
N ILE A 489 -44.67 -33.09 17.68
CA ILE A 489 -44.68 -32.21 18.86
C ILE A 489 -44.86 -33.01 20.16
N PRO A 490 -45.80 -33.97 20.28
CA PRO A 490 -45.94 -34.75 21.52
C PRO A 490 -44.67 -35.54 21.93
N GLN A 491 -43.82 -35.92 20.98
CA GLN A 491 -42.58 -36.66 21.21
C GLN A 491 -41.48 -35.73 21.76
N PHE A 492 -41.27 -34.57 21.14
CA PHE A 492 -40.17 -33.67 21.46
C PHE A 492 -40.52 -32.60 22.50
N CYS A 493 -41.81 -32.36 22.74
CA CYS A 493 -42.30 -31.44 23.76
C CYS A 493 -42.90 -32.12 25.00
N ASN A 494 -42.81 -33.46 25.11
CA ASN A 494 -43.25 -34.21 26.28
C ASN A 494 -44.69 -33.86 26.76
N ASN A 495 -45.62 -33.61 25.84
CA ASN A 495 -46.96 -33.07 26.11
C ASN A 495 -46.97 -31.79 26.97
N ALA A 496 -46.08 -30.84 26.66
CA ALA A 496 -45.93 -29.54 27.32
C ALA A 496 -45.56 -29.60 28.82
N GLY A 497 -45.11 -30.74 29.33
CA GLY A 497 -44.91 -30.90 30.77
C GLY A 497 -46.20 -30.83 31.61
N THR A 498 -47.36 -31.13 31.04
CA THR A 498 -48.66 -31.04 31.75
C THR A 498 -48.79 -31.86 33.04
N ALA A 499 -47.85 -32.78 33.32
CA ALA A 499 -47.68 -33.46 34.60
C ALA A 499 -46.23 -33.36 35.08
N ALA A 500 -46.00 -33.43 36.40
CA ALA A 500 -44.65 -33.39 36.99
C ALA A 500 -43.73 -34.53 36.50
N ALA A 501 -44.29 -35.64 36.01
CA ALA A 501 -43.54 -36.74 35.40
C ALA A 501 -43.11 -36.47 33.93
N SER A 502 -43.62 -35.39 33.33
CA SER A 502 -43.38 -34.98 31.95
C SER A 502 -42.67 -33.63 31.85
N ALA A 503 -42.24 -33.07 32.99
CA ALA A 503 -41.52 -31.81 33.03
C ALA A 503 -40.21 -31.91 32.23
N MET A 504 -39.89 -30.87 31.47
CA MET A 504 -38.75 -30.83 30.55
C MET A 504 -37.53 -30.23 31.23
N THR A 505 -36.37 -30.87 31.14
CA THR A 505 -35.07 -30.25 31.44
C THR A 505 -34.84 -29.01 30.54
N PRO A 506 -33.89 -28.11 30.86
CA PRO A 506 -33.56 -26.98 29.99
C PRO A 506 -33.28 -27.39 28.53
N GLY A 507 -32.53 -28.47 28.33
CA GLY A 507 -32.25 -29.03 27.01
C GLY A 507 -33.50 -29.55 26.29
N GLU A 508 -34.35 -30.32 26.98
CA GLU A 508 -35.62 -30.80 26.42
C GLU A 508 -36.59 -29.64 26.11
N LEU A 509 -36.58 -28.58 26.90
CA LEU A 509 -37.36 -27.37 26.61
C LEU A 509 -36.85 -26.69 25.34
N ALA A 510 -35.54 -26.55 25.17
CA ALA A 510 -34.94 -26.00 23.95
C ALA A 510 -35.27 -26.86 22.71
N THR A 511 -35.16 -28.19 22.81
CA THR A 511 -35.60 -29.13 21.77
C THR A 511 -37.08 -28.96 21.43
N CYS A 512 -37.93 -28.77 22.44
CA CYS A 512 -39.32 -28.47 22.21
C CYS A 512 -39.53 -27.16 21.46
N MET A 513 -38.83 -26.09 21.87
CA MET A 513 -38.93 -24.78 21.21
C MET A 513 -38.45 -24.83 19.76
N GLU A 514 -37.38 -25.56 19.48
CA GLU A 514 -36.90 -25.78 18.12
C GLU A 514 -37.91 -26.59 17.27
N CYS A 515 -38.53 -27.64 17.85
CA CYS A 515 -39.58 -28.40 17.19
C CYS A 515 -40.77 -27.52 16.77
N ILE A 516 -41.10 -26.49 17.55
CA ILE A 516 -42.18 -25.56 17.22
C ILE A 516 -41.69 -24.27 16.53
N TYR A 517 -40.40 -24.14 16.25
CA TYR A 517 -39.82 -23.00 15.55
C TYR A 517 -40.30 -22.97 14.10
N GLY A 518 -41.05 -21.93 13.76
CA GLY A 518 -41.80 -21.77 12.51
C GLY A 518 -43.31 -21.67 12.73
N PHE A 519 -43.80 -22.02 13.93
CA PHE A 519 -45.19 -21.76 14.34
C PHE A 519 -45.29 -20.48 15.16
N ASP A 520 -46.04 -19.48 14.64
CA ASP A 520 -46.28 -18.19 15.31
C ASP A 520 -44.99 -17.56 15.89
N VAL A 521 -43.94 -17.56 15.08
CA VAL A 521 -42.62 -17.05 15.47
C VAL A 521 -42.56 -15.54 15.24
N ASN A 522 -42.03 -14.84 16.23
CA ASN A 522 -41.80 -13.41 16.15
C ASN A 522 -40.30 -13.14 16.27
N PHE A 523 -39.81 -12.24 15.42
CA PHE A 523 -38.41 -11.78 15.42
C PHE A 523 -38.36 -10.35 15.91
N LEU A 524 -37.44 -10.09 16.84
CA LEU A 524 -37.09 -8.75 17.30
C LEU A 524 -35.60 -8.60 17.25
N CYS A 525 -35.11 -7.52 16.67
CA CYS A 525 -33.70 -7.20 16.74
C CYS A 525 -33.40 -6.32 17.94
N SER A 526 -32.15 -6.37 18.40
CA SER A 526 -31.66 -5.44 19.42
C SER A 526 -31.93 -4.00 18.99
N ARG A 527 -32.10 -3.12 19.96
CA ARG A 527 -32.36 -1.70 19.66
C ARG A 527 -31.12 -0.97 19.17
N ASP A 528 -29.97 -1.61 19.23
CA ASP A 528 -28.70 -1.10 18.72
C ASP A 528 -28.01 -2.18 17.87
N ASN A 529 -27.18 -1.74 16.95
CA ASN A 529 -26.17 -2.55 16.28
C ASN A 529 -24.80 -2.30 16.91
N PHE A 530 -23.82 -3.12 16.53
CA PHE A 530 -22.44 -2.93 16.92
C PHE A 530 -21.48 -3.61 15.95
N ALA A 531 -20.21 -3.21 15.95
CA ALA A 531 -19.18 -3.96 15.24
C ALA A 531 -18.60 -5.10 16.10
N ILE A 532 -18.27 -6.23 15.46
CA ILE A 532 -17.42 -7.28 16.00
C ILE A 532 -16.08 -7.18 15.29
N ARG A 533 -15.04 -6.76 16.02
CA ARG A 533 -13.71 -6.53 15.44
C ARG A 533 -12.67 -7.56 15.91
N PRO A 534 -11.61 -7.81 15.13
CA PRO A 534 -10.42 -8.48 15.61
C PRO A 534 -9.79 -7.78 16.83
N GLU A 535 -9.05 -8.54 17.63
CA GLU A 535 -8.26 -8.06 18.77
C GLU A 535 -7.20 -7.05 18.31
N SER A 536 -6.40 -7.44 17.30
CA SER A 536 -5.21 -6.71 16.84
C SER A 536 -4.69 -7.27 15.50
N TYR A 537 -3.60 -6.72 14.96
CA TYR A 537 -2.84 -7.35 13.88
C TYR A 537 -1.59 -8.03 14.38
N ARG A 538 -1.50 -9.33 14.11
CA ARG A 538 -0.30 -10.14 14.26
C ARG A 538 0.43 -10.23 12.93
N MET A 539 1.69 -9.78 12.91
CA MET A 539 2.56 -9.79 11.75
C MET A 539 3.79 -10.66 12.00
N THR A 540 4.07 -11.56 11.07
CA THR A 540 5.27 -12.41 11.07
C THR A 540 6.07 -12.13 9.82
N LEU A 541 7.31 -11.64 9.99
CA LEU A 541 8.23 -11.35 8.91
C LEU A 541 9.30 -12.44 8.85
N ASN A 542 9.44 -13.06 7.68
CA ASN A 542 10.44 -14.08 7.40
C ASN A 542 11.35 -13.66 6.24
N ASP A 543 12.63 -14.02 6.35
CA ASP A 543 13.52 -14.11 5.19
C ASP A 543 13.07 -15.30 4.36
N GLN A 544 13.01 -15.14 3.04
CA GLN A 544 12.57 -16.18 2.11
C GLN A 544 13.58 -16.33 0.97
N ASN A 545 13.78 -17.54 0.47
CA ASN A 545 14.60 -17.74 -0.71
C ASN A 545 13.91 -17.13 -1.95
N GLN A 546 14.64 -16.27 -2.68
CA GLN A 546 14.09 -15.55 -3.84
C GLN A 546 13.74 -16.47 -5.04
N ASN A 547 14.33 -17.66 -5.10
CA ASN A 547 14.06 -18.67 -6.13
C ASN A 547 13.09 -19.77 -5.66
N ASP A 548 12.92 -19.94 -4.34
CA ASP A 548 12.04 -20.93 -3.72
C ASP A 548 11.36 -20.33 -2.47
N PRO A 549 10.25 -19.58 -2.63
CA PRO A 549 9.57 -18.89 -1.53
C PRO A 549 9.05 -19.80 -0.41
N THR A 550 9.08 -21.12 -0.60
CA THR A 550 8.70 -22.10 0.43
C THR A 550 9.77 -22.25 1.52
N GLN A 551 11.02 -21.89 1.23
CA GLN A 551 12.11 -21.88 2.21
C GLN A 551 12.16 -20.54 2.92
N GLN A 552 11.87 -20.55 4.22
CA GLN A 552 11.74 -19.35 5.03
C GLN A 552 12.50 -19.46 6.36
N SER A 553 12.96 -18.34 6.89
CA SER A 553 13.52 -18.24 8.24
C SER A 553 13.00 -17.00 8.97
N LEU A 554 12.67 -17.17 10.24
CA LEU A 554 12.03 -16.11 11.03
C LEU A 554 12.96 -14.93 11.28
N ILE A 555 12.49 -13.71 10.95
CA ILE A 555 13.14 -12.45 11.29
C ILE A 555 12.49 -11.85 12.53
N ALA A 556 11.17 -11.66 12.46
CA ALA A 556 10.41 -10.93 13.46
C ALA A 556 8.99 -11.46 13.60
N ILE A 557 8.48 -11.41 14.83
CA ILE A 557 7.05 -11.51 15.12
C ILE A 557 6.72 -10.27 15.94
N ASN A 558 5.62 -9.61 15.62
CA ASN A 558 5.21 -8.39 16.28
C ASN A 558 4.50 -8.61 17.63
N ASP A 559 4.48 -9.86 18.11
CA ASP A 559 3.96 -10.27 19.42
C ASP A 559 5.08 -10.45 20.46
N ASN A 560 4.81 -9.98 21.68
CA ASN A 560 5.65 -10.29 22.85
C ASN A 560 4.77 -10.78 24.00
N LEU A 561 5.08 -11.97 24.54
CA LEU A 561 4.55 -12.39 25.83
C LEU A 561 5.16 -11.50 26.92
N ALA A 562 4.34 -10.71 27.60
CA ALA A 562 4.80 -9.85 28.68
C ALA A 562 5.56 -10.69 29.72
N GLY A 563 6.84 -10.36 29.95
CA GLY A 563 7.71 -11.07 30.89
C GLY A 563 8.62 -12.14 30.29
N ASN A 564 8.51 -12.47 29.00
CA ASN A 564 9.50 -13.33 28.34
C ASN A 564 10.75 -12.54 27.93
N GLN A 565 11.68 -12.37 28.87
CA GLN A 565 12.95 -11.65 28.72
C GLN A 565 13.84 -12.16 27.56
N ASN A 566 13.58 -13.34 27.00
CA ASN A 566 14.32 -13.88 25.85
C ASN A 566 13.84 -13.32 24.50
N ARG A 567 12.67 -12.64 24.47
CA ARG A 567 12.26 -11.77 23.35
C ARG A 567 12.30 -10.33 23.84
N ASN A 568 13.50 -9.88 24.22
CA ASN A 568 13.74 -8.49 24.65
C ASN A 568 13.62 -7.53 23.47
N HIS A 569 12.39 -7.33 22.99
CA HIS A 569 12.02 -6.23 22.13
C HIS A 569 11.87 -4.97 22.99
N THR A 570 13.02 -4.43 23.41
CA THR A 570 13.04 -3.01 23.79
C THR A 570 12.72 -2.23 22.52
N ASN A 571 11.71 -1.36 22.57
CA ASN A 571 11.09 -0.63 21.44
C ASN A 571 12.05 0.21 20.56
N ASN A 572 13.38 0.05 20.66
CA ASN A 572 14.40 0.86 20.00
C ASN A 572 15.40 0.09 19.12
N THR A 573 15.43 -1.25 19.12
CA THR A 573 16.40 -1.99 18.28
C THR A 573 15.71 -2.53 17.03
N PRO A 574 15.93 -1.93 15.84
CA PRO A 574 15.29 -2.37 14.61
C PRO A 574 15.87 -3.72 14.12
N TYR A 575 15.07 -4.49 13.40
CA TYR A 575 15.53 -5.65 12.64
C TYR A 575 16.24 -5.21 11.36
N HIS A 576 17.38 -5.83 11.04
CA HIS A 576 18.21 -5.44 9.90
C HIS A 576 17.84 -6.27 8.66
N VAL A 577 17.40 -5.58 7.61
CA VAL A 577 16.96 -6.16 6.33
C VAL A 577 17.65 -5.45 5.16
N ALA A 578 17.59 -6.02 3.96
CA ALA A 578 18.20 -5.51 2.74
C ALA A 578 17.16 -4.86 1.80
N ALA A 579 17.57 -3.79 1.13
CA ALA A 579 16.76 -3.08 0.15
C ALA A 579 16.57 -3.92 -1.13
N GLY A 580 15.45 -3.75 -1.81
CA GLY A 580 15.07 -4.46 -3.03
C GLY A 580 14.79 -5.95 -2.87
N TYR A 581 15.00 -6.52 -1.67
CA TYR A 581 14.84 -7.93 -1.37
C TYR A 581 13.40 -8.22 -0.89
N ASN A 582 12.80 -9.32 -1.36
CA ASN A 582 11.45 -9.68 -0.96
C ASN A 582 11.46 -10.54 0.30
N TYR A 583 10.74 -10.11 1.33
CA TYR A 583 10.51 -10.85 2.57
C TYR A 583 9.10 -11.43 2.58
N ALA A 584 8.92 -12.64 3.10
CA ALA A 584 7.60 -13.20 3.33
C ALA A 584 6.99 -12.55 4.57
N LEU A 585 5.88 -11.82 4.38
CA LEU A 585 5.09 -11.23 5.45
C LEU A 585 3.77 -11.98 5.55
N GLN A 586 3.52 -12.57 6.72
CA GLN A 586 2.22 -13.11 7.09
C GLN A 586 1.53 -12.12 8.03
N ILE A 587 0.28 -11.79 7.70
CA ILE A 587 -0.58 -10.92 8.50
C ILE A 587 -1.79 -11.73 8.96
N ARG A 588 -2.13 -11.62 10.25
CA ARG A 588 -3.35 -12.16 10.83
C ARG A 588 -4.04 -11.09 11.66
N ALA A 589 -5.29 -10.77 11.33
CA ALA A 589 -6.19 -10.06 12.22
C ALA A 589 -6.59 -11.01 13.35
N ALA A 590 -5.86 -10.94 14.46
CA ALA A 590 -5.88 -11.88 15.56
C ALA A 590 -7.22 -11.85 16.30
N ASN A 591 -7.75 -13.01 16.67
CA ASN A 591 -8.86 -13.10 17.62
C ASN A 591 -8.37 -12.94 19.08
N HIS A 592 -9.29 -12.81 20.03
CA HIS A 592 -8.95 -12.55 21.44
C HIS A 592 -8.33 -13.73 22.20
N VAL A 593 -8.54 -14.98 21.77
CA VAL A 593 -8.21 -16.16 22.59
C VAL A 593 -6.88 -16.80 22.20
N ASP A 594 -6.65 -17.03 20.91
CA ASP A 594 -5.53 -17.83 20.41
C ASP A 594 -4.72 -17.15 19.28
N ASP A 595 -5.05 -15.90 18.97
CA ASP A 595 -4.44 -15.08 17.92
C ASP A 595 -4.46 -15.71 16.52
N ASN A 596 -5.38 -16.66 16.28
CA ASN A 596 -5.69 -17.10 14.93
C ASN A 596 -6.36 -15.98 14.13
N ALA A 597 -6.28 -16.09 12.81
CA ALA A 597 -6.96 -15.16 11.91
C ALA A 597 -8.48 -15.20 12.18
N THR A 598 -9.09 -14.02 12.32
CA THR A 598 -10.50 -13.86 12.67
C THR A 598 -11.38 -14.07 11.44
N PRO A 599 -12.22 -15.14 11.39
CA PRO A 599 -13.15 -15.35 10.29
C PRO A 599 -14.07 -14.15 10.06
N GLY A 600 -14.43 -13.89 8.80
CA GLY A 600 -15.31 -12.77 8.47
C GLY A 600 -14.66 -11.40 8.36
N TYR A 601 -13.42 -11.23 8.84
CA TYR A 601 -12.66 -10.00 8.65
C TYR A 601 -12.07 -9.93 7.23
N ASN A 602 -12.85 -9.42 6.28
CA ASN A 602 -12.50 -9.31 4.87
C ASN A 602 -12.34 -7.85 4.48
N VAL A 603 -11.12 -7.41 4.23
CA VAL A 603 -10.84 -5.98 4.02
C VAL A 603 -9.62 -5.76 3.11
N GLY A 604 -9.74 -4.80 2.20
CA GLY A 604 -8.65 -4.29 1.38
C GLY A 604 -8.00 -3.05 1.99
N PHE A 605 -6.67 -3.03 1.95
CA PHE A 605 -5.82 -1.87 2.21
C PHE A 605 -5.22 -1.47 0.86
N PHE A 606 -5.72 -0.39 0.26
CA PHE A 606 -5.30 0.06 -1.08
C PHE A 606 -4.36 1.27 -0.99
N MET A 607 -3.57 1.52 -2.06
CA MET A 607 -2.57 2.61 -2.08
C MET A 607 -3.20 4.00 -1.94
N ASP A 608 -4.46 4.13 -2.37
CA ASP A 608 -5.22 5.37 -2.42
C ASP A 608 -5.93 5.62 -1.09
N GLY A 609 -5.15 5.72 -0.03
CA GLY A 609 -5.65 5.88 1.33
C GLY A 609 -4.81 6.88 2.08
N ASN A 610 -4.90 8.16 1.70
CA ASN A 610 -4.62 9.24 2.64
C ASN A 610 -5.72 9.32 3.73
N ASP A 611 -6.63 8.34 3.76
CA ASP A 611 -7.62 8.22 4.80
C ASP A 611 -6.93 7.80 6.09
N SER A 612 -6.83 8.76 7.00
CA SER A 612 -6.33 8.62 8.37
C SER A 612 -6.96 7.46 9.18
N GLN A 613 -7.97 6.79 8.63
CA GLN A 613 -8.78 5.77 9.30
C GLN A 613 -8.44 4.33 8.90
N ARG A 614 -7.73 4.05 7.80
CA ARG A 614 -7.30 2.68 7.43
C ARG A 614 -6.01 2.71 6.61
N SER A 615 -4.94 2.08 7.08
CA SER A 615 -3.64 2.11 6.40
C SER A 615 -2.76 0.90 6.70
N PHE A 616 -1.95 0.51 5.72
CA PHE A 616 -0.85 -0.45 5.86
C PHE A 616 0.39 0.14 5.19
N ARG A 617 1.47 0.35 5.95
CA ARG A 617 2.62 1.13 5.46
C ARG A 617 3.92 0.80 6.16
N LEU A 618 5.02 1.09 5.49
CA LEU A 618 6.33 1.33 6.10
C LEU A 618 6.38 2.81 6.50
N ALA A 619 6.02 3.10 7.75
CA ALA A 619 5.97 4.46 8.28
C ALA A 619 7.39 4.96 8.61
N TRP A 620 7.70 6.18 8.19
CA TRP A 620 8.96 6.85 8.51
C TRP A 620 8.88 7.47 9.93
N PRO A 621 9.64 6.96 10.91
CA PRO A 621 9.51 7.42 12.29
C PRO A 621 10.12 8.82 12.45
N ALA A 622 9.28 9.80 12.83
CA ALA A 622 9.69 11.19 13.04
C ALA A 622 10.72 11.39 14.17
N SER A 623 10.81 10.44 15.11
CA SER A 623 11.62 10.55 16.34
C SER A 623 12.99 9.86 16.29
N VAL A 624 13.28 9.03 15.26
CA VAL A 624 14.43 8.10 15.26
C VAL A 624 15.49 8.43 14.20
N ASN A 625 15.31 9.51 13.42
CA ASN A 625 16.11 9.78 12.23
C ASN A 625 16.90 11.09 12.25
N PRO A 626 18.00 11.16 11.49
CA PRO A 626 18.66 12.44 11.23
C PRO A 626 17.66 13.39 10.55
N SER A 627 17.84 14.70 10.76
CA SER A 627 16.96 15.75 10.23
C SER A 627 16.50 15.44 8.81
N SER A 628 15.18 15.42 8.57
CA SER A 628 14.54 15.11 7.27
C SER A 628 15.12 15.91 6.10
N THR A 629 15.79 17.03 6.39
CA THR A 629 16.52 17.85 5.44
C THR A 629 17.62 17.11 4.68
N TYR A 630 18.29 16.11 5.28
CA TYR A 630 19.43 15.42 4.69
C TYR A 630 19.03 14.24 3.79
N CYS A 631 17.90 13.59 4.06
CA CYS A 631 17.42 12.45 3.29
C CYS A 631 16.72 12.90 2.00
N ASN A 632 16.81 12.07 0.94
CA ASN A 632 16.16 12.33 -0.35
C ASN A 632 14.68 11.93 -0.33
N ASP A 633 14.36 10.90 0.43
CA ASP A 633 13.00 10.40 0.64
C ASP A 633 12.75 10.23 2.15
N THR A 634 11.64 10.78 2.62
CA THR A 634 11.16 10.60 4.00
C THR A 634 9.65 10.32 4.02
N ALA A 635 9.09 9.90 2.90
CA ALA A 635 7.69 9.57 2.80
C ALA A 635 7.40 8.23 3.49
N ASP A 636 6.17 8.07 3.95
CA ASP A 636 5.66 6.74 4.28
C ASP A 636 5.46 5.96 2.98
N HIS A 637 5.85 4.69 2.97
CA HIS A 637 5.61 3.83 1.81
C HIS A 637 4.39 2.96 2.07
N ASN A 638 3.24 3.39 1.54
CA ASN A 638 2.00 2.61 1.58
C ASN A 638 2.18 1.27 0.88
N LYS A 639 1.55 0.24 1.44
CA LYS A 639 1.55 -1.13 0.94
C LYS A 639 0.12 -1.59 0.75
N THR A 640 -0.09 -2.45 -0.24
CA THR A 640 -1.40 -3.03 -0.51
C THR A 640 -1.51 -4.43 0.08
N VAL A 641 -2.62 -4.71 0.73
CA VAL A 641 -2.95 -6.07 1.18
C VAL A 641 -4.46 -6.25 1.23
N THR A 642 -4.95 -7.42 0.87
CA THR A 642 -6.33 -7.83 1.11
C THR A 642 -6.30 -8.95 2.13
N LEU A 643 -6.94 -8.73 3.28
CA LEU A 643 -7.16 -9.78 4.27
C LEU A 643 -8.43 -10.54 3.91
N LEU A 644 -8.32 -11.87 3.87
CA LEU A 644 -9.44 -12.80 3.68
C LEU A 644 -9.55 -13.66 4.94
N ASN A 645 -10.72 -13.64 5.58
CA ASN A 645 -10.95 -14.27 6.89
C ASN A 645 -9.86 -13.92 7.91
N GLY A 646 -9.45 -12.64 7.91
CA GLY A 646 -8.42 -12.12 8.77
C GLY A 646 -7.00 -12.54 8.42
N GLY A 647 -6.74 -13.26 7.31
CA GLY A 647 -5.40 -13.72 6.93
C GLY A 647 -4.90 -13.12 5.60
N ALA A 648 -3.59 -12.88 5.51
CA ALA A 648 -2.90 -12.63 4.24
C ALA A 648 -1.44 -13.06 4.32
N ASP A 649 -0.91 -13.54 3.20
CA ASP A 649 0.52 -13.79 2.98
C ASP A 649 0.97 -13.00 1.74
N LEU A 650 2.02 -12.19 1.87
CA LEU A 650 2.51 -11.32 0.79
C LEU A 650 4.03 -11.11 0.86
N ASN A 651 4.58 -10.55 -0.22
CA ASN A 651 5.97 -10.13 -0.26
C ASN A 651 6.09 -8.67 0.19
N LEU A 652 6.88 -8.44 1.23
CA LEU A 652 7.29 -7.11 1.67
C LEU A 652 8.68 -6.79 1.14
N SER A 653 8.84 -5.65 0.47
CA SER A 653 10.14 -5.11 0.09
C SER A 653 10.18 -3.59 0.28
N SER A 654 11.40 -3.06 0.42
CA SER A 654 11.68 -1.62 0.46
C SER A 654 12.74 -1.33 -0.59
N ASP A 655 12.47 -0.39 -1.49
CA ASP A 655 13.38 0.03 -2.56
C ASP A 655 14.34 1.17 -2.11
N GLN A 656 14.27 1.58 -0.85
CA GLN A 656 15.16 2.57 -0.25
C GLN A 656 15.79 2.06 1.05
N VAL A 657 17.00 2.54 1.35
CA VAL A 657 17.58 2.42 2.70
C VAL A 657 16.84 3.33 3.67
N GLY A 658 16.69 2.89 4.91
CA GLY A 658 15.82 3.60 5.84
C GLY A 658 15.75 2.97 7.22
N LYS A 659 15.10 3.67 8.14
CA LYS A 659 14.48 3.09 9.32
C LYS A 659 12.98 3.30 9.17
N TYR A 660 12.22 2.21 9.26
CA TYR A 660 10.77 2.24 9.08
C TYR A 660 10.11 1.46 10.22
N ASN A 661 8.88 1.82 10.55
CA ASN A 661 7.99 0.97 11.32
C ASN A 661 7.00 0.35 10.35
N LEU A 662 6.94 -0.98 10.29
CA LEU A 662 5.85 -1.66 9.60
C LEU A 662 4.59 -1.55 10.47
N THR A 663 3.64 -0.75 10.02
CA THR A 663 2.44 -0.36 10.77
C THR A 663 1.19 -0.71 9.97
N MET A 664 0.18 -1.22 10.67
CA MET A 664 -1.14 -1.53 10.13
C MET A 664 -2.23 -1.04 11.09
N PHE A 665 -3.26 -0.39 10.55
CA PHE A 665 -4.30 0.27 11.32
C PHE A 665 -5.64 0.27 10.57
N ASP A 666 -6.74 -0.02 11.26
CA ASP A 666 -8.10 0.08 10.74
C ASP A 666 -9.09 0.57 11.81
N ARG A 667 -9.72 1.72 11.57
CA ARG A 667 -10.83 2.29 12.35
C ARG A 667 -12.14 2.27 11.56
N LEU A 668 -12.09 2.13 10.24
CA LEU A 668 -13.29 2.11 9.41
C LEU A 668 -14.18 0.90 9.72
N TRP A 669 -13.60 -0.22 10.16
CA TRP A 669 -14.36 -1.42 10.54
C TRP A 669 -15.43 -1.18 11.62
N THR A 670 -15.18 -0.24 12.54
CA THR A 670 -16.07 0.04 13.68
C THR A 670 -16.95 1.27 13.48
N ARG A 671 -17.06 1.78 12.25
CA ARG A 671 -17.77 3.05 11.95
C ARG A 671 -19.20 3.12 12.48
N VAL A 672 -19.90 1.99 12.56
CA VAL A 672 -21.27 1.93 13.12
C VAL A 672 -21.33 2.31 14.60
N ASP A 673 -20.20 2.24 15.32
CA ASP A 673 -20.11 2.50 16.77
C ASP A 673 -19.57 3.90 17.11
N TRP A 674 -19.16 4.70 16.10
CA TRP A 674 -18.58 6.01 16.35
C TRP A 674 -18.94 7.12 15.36
N ASP A 675 -19.43 6.78 14.16
CA ASP A 675 -19.79 7.76 13.13
C ASP A 675 -21.23 8.26 13.38
N PRO A 676 -21.41 9.55 13.73
CA PRO A 676 -22.75 10.09 14.00
C PRO A 676 -23.72 10.01 12.81
N THR A 677 -23.21 9.84 11.58
CA THR A 677 -24.05 9.69 10.38
C THR A 677 -24.65 8.30 10.24
N LEU A 678 -24.09 7.30 10.91
CA LEU A 678 -24.57 5.92 10.95
C LEU A 678 -25.31 5.60 12.26
N MET A 679 -25.01 6.35 13.34
CA MET A 679 -25.64 6.23 14.66
C MET A 679 -26.87 7.15 14.84
N THR A 680 -27.68 7.33 13.79
CA THR A 680 -28.76 8.34 13.83
C THR A 680 -29.84 8.03 14.88
N HIS A 681 -30.03 6.76 15.23
CA HIS A 681 -30.95 6.29 16.28
C HIS A 681 -30.53 6.69 17.70
N HIS A 682 -29.26 7.05 17.92
CA HIS A 682 -28.77 7.56 19.20
C HIS A 682 -29.22 9.00 19.46
N THR A 683 -29.51 9.76 18.41
CA THR A 683 -29.79 11.20 18.51
C THR A 683 -31.20 11.58 18.04
N THR A 684 -31.80 10.76 17.17
CA THR A 684 -33.10 11.03 16.54
C THR A 684 -33.96 9.77 16.49
N GLY A 685 -35.28 9.94 16.53
CA GLY A 685 -36.24 8.82 16.44
C GLY A 685 -36.86 8.39 17.76
N GLN A 686 -37.72 7.36 17.69
CA GLN A 686 -38.31 6.73 18.87
C GLN A 686 -37.18 6.21 19.76
N GLY A 687 -37.27 6.40 21.07
CA GLY A 687 -36.31 5.83 22.03
C GLY A 687 -34.92 6.48 22.12
N ALA A 688 -34.61 7.50 21.31
CA ALA A 688 -33.32 8.22 21.36
C ALA A 688 -32.91 8.70 22.76
N GLY A 689 -33.88 9.04 23.63
CA GLY A 689 -33.63 9.44 25.03
C GLY A 689 -33.17 8.30 25.96
N TYR A 690 -32.98 7.10 25.44
CA TYR A 690 -32.46 5.92 26.14
C TYR A 690 -31.11 5.43 25.59
N PHE A 691 -30.53 6.19 24.66
CA PHE A 691 -29.18 6.01 24.15
C PHE A 691 -28.26 7.12 24.69
N LEU A 692 -26.98 6.81 24.85
CA LEU A 692 -25.94 7.81 24.96
C LEU A 692 -25.73 8.47 23.61
N THR A 693 -25.52 9.78 23.60
CA THR A 693 -25.31 10.53 22.35
C THR A 693 -23.89 10.47 21.80
N GLY A 694 -22.95 9.87 22.55
CA GLY A 694 -21.57 9.68 22.14
C GLY A 694 -21.33 8.31 21.51
N ARG A 695 -20.08 7.84 21.58
CA ARG A 695 -19.62 6.64 20.88
C ARG A 695 -19.75 5.38 21.74
N ASP A 696 -20.02 4.26 21.09
CA ASP A 696 -20.11 2.93 21.69
C ASP A 696 -18.75 2.24 21.84
N CYS A 697 -17.69 2.88 21.34
CA CYS A 697 -16.30 2.47 21.49
C CYS A 697 -15.40 3.60 21.97
N VAL A 698 -14.24 3.24 22.52
CA VAL A 698 -13.25 4.22 22.94
C VAL A 698 -12.43 4.68 21.73
N TRP A 699 -12.58 5.95 21.36
CA TRP A 699 -11.92 6.52 20.19
C TRP A 699 -10.39 6.58 20.29
N GLY A 700 -9.69 6.28 19.20
CA GLY A 700 -8.24 6.47 19.10
C GLY A 700 -7.44 5.45 19.92
N THR A 701 -8.04 4.32 20.26
CA THR A 701 -7.42 3.26 21.02
C THR A 701 -7.85 1.90 20.47
N SER A 702 -6.93 0.94 20.55
CA SER A 702 -7.19 -0.46 20.24
C SER A 702 -7.46 -1.31 21.48
N ALA A 703 -7.46 -0.71 22.67
CA ALA A 703 -7.54 -1.43 23.93
C ALA A 703 -8.79 -2.32 24.01
N VAL A 704 -8.62 -3.50 24.59
CA VAL A 704 -9.70 -4.45 24.88
C VAL A 704 -9.75 -4.65 26.39
N PRO A 705 -10.88 -4.34 27.07
CA PRO A 705 -11.01 -4.42 28.52
C PRO A 705 -11.16 -5.86 29.01
N SER A 706 -10.80 -6.12 30.27
CA SER A 706 -10.79 -7.50 30.79
C SER A 706 -12.22 -8.02 30.83
N GLN A 707 -12.43 -9.32 30.68
CA GLN A 707 -13.77 -9.90 30.53
C GLN A 707 -14.72 -9.57 31.69
N ASN A 708 -14.20 -9.23 32.87
CA ASN A 708 -14.99 -8.85 34.06
C ASN A 708 -14.93 -7.35 34.39
N THR A 709 -14.45 -6.53 33.47
CA THR A 709 -14.40 -5.07 33.68
C THR A 709 -15.77 -4.50 33.44
N LEU A 710 -16.32 -3.81 34.43
CA LEU A 710 -17.61 -3.17 34.31
C LEU A 710 -17.54 -2.00 33.31
N THR A 711 -18.44 -2.00 32.32
CA THR A 711 -18.75 -0.86 31.46
C THR A 711 -19.03 0.39 32.32
N GLY A 712 -18.44 1.51 31.95
CA GLY A 712 -18.67 2.81 32.59
C GLY A 712 -18.91 3.91 31.56
N PHE A 713 -19.19 5.13 32.00
CA PHE A 713 -19.37 6.28 31.10
C PHE A 713 -18.64 7.51 31.62
N SER A 714 -18.20 8.35 30.68
CA SER A 714 -17.56 9.65 30.95
C SER A 714 -18.17 10.72 30.05
N GLY A 715 -19.16 11.43 30.58
CA GLY A 715 -19.98 12.34 29.78
C GLY A 715 -20.91 11.54 28.88
N GLU A 716 -20.81 11.77 27.56
CA GLU A 716 -21.66 11.12 26.55
C GLU A 716 -21.04 9.82 25.99
N ASN A 717 -19.83 9.42 26.40
CA ASN A 717 -19.12 8.27 25.82
C ASN A 717 -19.01 7.10 26.80
N LEU A 718 -19.06 5.88 26.26
CA LEU A 718 -18.71 4.66 26.99
C LEU A 718 -17.20 4.60 27.32
N THR A 719 -16.89 3.96 28.44
CA THR A 719 -15.54 3.71 28.96
C THR A 719 -15.46 2.28 29.48
N ASN A 720 -14.26 1.72 29.58
CA ASN A 720 -14.06 0.28 29.86
C ASN A 720 -14.74 -0.65 28.85
N VAL A 721 -14.94 -0.17 27.62
CA VAL A 721 -15.40 -0.93 26.45
C VAL A 721 -14.26 -1.09 25.46
N SER A 722 -14.44 -1.91 24.43
CA SER A 722 -13.43 -2.06 23.38
C SER A 722 -13.18 -0.72 22.67
N GLY A 723 -11.92 -0.48 22.31
CA GLY A 723 -11.54 0.67 21.50
C GLY A 723 -12.07 0.56 20.07
N CYS A 724 -12.16 1.67 19.35
CA CYS A 724 -12.62 1.70 17.96
C CYS A 724 -11.56 1.18 16.96
N ASP A 725 -10.29 1.13 17.37
CA ASP A 725 -9.17 0.92 16.45
C ASP A 725 -8.71 -0.54 16.47
N ILE A 726 -8.39 -1.10 15.31
CA ILE A 726 -7.59 -2.32 15.17
C ILE A 726 -6.19 -1.85 14.77
N SER A 727 -5.17 -2.17 15.55
CA SER A 727 -3.82 -1.61 15.37
C SER A 727 -2.76 -2.66 15.59
N SER A 728 -1.69 -2.62 14.80
CA SER A 728 -0.48 -3.40 15.08
C SER A 728 0.36 -2.82 16.22
N ASP A 729 0.11 -1.57 16.62
CA ASP A 729 0.88 -0.86 17.64
C ASP A 729 0.11 -0.62 18.94
N ASN A 730 0.87 -0.57 20.05
CA ASN A 730 0.43 -0.16 21.38
C ASN A 730 -0.82 -0.89 21.90
N HIS A 731 -0.97 -2.16 21.52
CA HIS A 731 -2.06 -3.02 22.00
C HIS A 731 -1.55 -4.09 22.96
N THR A 732 -2.33 -4.41 23.97
CA THR A 732 -2.03 -5.53 24.88
C THR A 732 -3.29 -6.32 25.12
N ASN A 733 -3.27 -7.59 24.71
CA ASN A 733 -4.28 -8.55 25.13
C ASN A 733 -4.01 -8.88 26.60
N ILE A 734 -4.83 -8.29 27.47
CA ILE A 734 -4.69 -8.39 28.93
C ILE A 734 -5.06 -9.76 29.50
N ASN A 735 -5.74 -10.63 28.75
CA ASN A 735 -6.12 -11.95 29.21
C ASN A 735 -4.96 -12.96 29.09
N ASN A 736 -4.13 -12.82 28.04
CA ASN A 736 -2.96 -13.68 27.79
C ASN A 736 -1.61 -12.94 27.93
N ASN A 737 -1.63 -11.62 28.17
CA ASN A 737 -0.50 -10.71 28.22
C ASN A 737 0.34 -10.64 26.93
N LEU A 738 -0.27 -10.83 25.77
CA LEU A 738 0.40 -10.59 24.49
C LEU A 738 0.36 -9.11 24.13
N GLU A 739 1.54 -8.52 23.96
CA GLU A 739 1.72 -7.16 23.45
C GLU A 739 1.93 -7.19 21.95
N TYR A 740 1.18 -6.37 21.22
CA TYR A 740 1.33 -6.14 19.79
C TYR A 740 1.99 -4.79 19.56
N LYS A 741 3.07 -4.78 18.79
CA LYS A 741 3.84 -3.59 18.47
C LYS A 741 4.15 -3.53 16.98
N ASP A 742 4.44 -2.35 16.47
CA ASP A 742 4.98 -2.25 15.11
C ASP A 742 6.34 -2.96 14.98
N ILE A 743 6.62 -3.50 13.79
CA ILE A 743 7.93 -4.09 13.50
C ILE A 743 8.87 -2.98 13.05
N ALA A 744 9.81 -2.60 13.92
CA ALA A 744 10.87 -1.65 13.58
C ALA A 744 11.91 -2.31 12.66
N LEU A 745 12.14 -1.72 11.49
CA LEU A 745 13.06 -2.19 10.45
C LEU A 745 14.18 -1.17 10.21
N ARG A 746 15.40 -1.66 9.99
CA ARG A 746 16.54 -0.93 9.44
C ARG A 746 16.89 -1.58 8.11
N VAL A 747 16.60 -0.87 7.03
CA VAL A 747 16.88 -1.32 5.66
C VAL A 747 18.26 -0.82 5.25
N HIS A 748 19.13 -1.76 4.88
CA HIS A 748 20.49 -1.54 4.37
C HIS A 748 20.54 -1.78 2.85
N PRO A 749 21.58 -1.32 2.14
CA PRO A 749 21.84 -1.79 0.79
C PRO A 749 21.95 -3.31 0.76
N TYR A 750 21.61 -3.94 -0.36
CA TYR A 750 21.87 -5.36 -0.54
C TYR A 750 23.33 -5.60 -0.97
N LYS A 751 23.86 -4.72 -1.82
CA LYS A 751 25.24 -4.73 -2.34
C LYS A 751 25.72 -3.32 -2.69
N PHE A 752 27.00 -3.19 -3.01
CA PHE A 752 27.51 -2.06 -3.78
C PHE A 752 27.66 -2.50 -5.23
N ASP A 753 27.02 -1.80 -6.16
CA ASP A 753 27.12 -2.12 -7.59
C ASP A 753 28.26 -1.31 -8.21
N LEU A 754 29.20 -2.02 -8.85
CA LEU A 754 30.35 -1.47 -9.58
C LEU A 754 30.17 -1.55 -11.10
N ASN A 755 29.09 -2.19 -11.58
CA ASN A 755 28.83 -2.52 -12.98
C ASN A 755 27.69 -1.72 -13.62
N GLY A 756 27.27 -0.61 -12.99
CA GLY A 756 26.16 0.21 -13.47
C GLY A 756 26.43 0.93 -14.80
N SER A 757 25.66 1.98 -15.08
CA SER A 757 25.76 2.72 -16.36
C SER A 757 27.13 3.32 -16.68
N ASN A 758 27.96 3.56 -15.66
CA ASN A 758 29.36 3.96 -15.78
C ASN A 758 30.20 3.02 -14.90
N PRO A 759 30.53 1.80 -15.37
CA PRO A 759 31.18 0.78 -14.56
C PRO A 759 32.62 1.17 -14.20
N ILE A 760 33.14 0.63 -13.11
CA ILE A 760 34.56 0.79 -12.75
C ILE A 760 35.42 0.04 -13.77
N ASN A 761 36.19 0.79 -14.56
CA ASN A 761 37.03 0.25 -15.62
C ASN A 761 38.52 0.46 -15.30
N PRO A 762 39.31 -0.62 -15.13
CA PRO A 762 40.75 -0.54 -15.00
C PRO A 762 41.43 -0.23 -16.34
N ASN A 763 42.42 0.66 -16.34
CA ASN A 763 43.21 1.04 -17.51
C ASN A 763 44.71 1.10 -17.16
N VAL A 764 45.56 0.70 -18.10
CA VAL A 764 47.03 0.75 -17.96
C VAL A 764 47.56 1.96 -18.74
N GLY A 765 47.73 3.08 -18.04
CA GLY A 765 48.11 4.36 -18.64
C GLY A 765 46.89 5.21 -19.04
N PRO A 766 46.99 6.02 -20.12
CA PRO A 766 45.94 6.95 -20.52
C PRO A 766 44.64 6.22 -20.89
N TYR A 767 43.46 6.78 -20.55
CA TYR A 767 42.15 6.15 -20.81
C TYR A 767 41.86 5.88 -22.30
N THR A 768 42.67 6.45 -23.21
CA THR A 768 42.47 6.40 -24.67
C THR A 768 43.48 5.50 -25.39
N ARG A 769 44.39 4.83 -24.66
CA ARG A 769 45.46 4.02 -25.27
C ARG A 769 44.90 2.80 -26.00
N THR A 770 45.32 2.57 -27.25
CA THR A 770 44.78 1.48 -28.10
C THR A 770 45.78 0.36 -28.41
N ASN A 771 47.04 0.55 -28.04
CA ASN A 771 48.17 -0.29 -28.45
C ASN A 771 48.35 -1.60 -27.64
N GLY A 772 47.53 -1.85 -26.61
CA GLY A 772 47.60 -3.07 -25.78
C GLY A 772 48.85 -3.18 -24.90
N GLN A 773 49.53 -2.07 -24.61
CA GLN A 773 50.72 -2.01 -23.77
C GLN A 773 50.42 -2.40 -22.32
N THR A 774 51.19 -3.35 -21.77
CA THR A 774 51.03 -3.87 -20.41
C THR A 774 51.95 -3.20 -19.39
N PHE A 775 52.49 -2.02 -19.72
CA PHE A 775 53.41 -1.28 -18.84
C PHE A 775 53.13 0.21 -18.81
N VAL A 776 53.48 0.83 -17.69
CA VAL A 776 53.44 2.29 -17.46
C VAL A 776 54.77 2.78 -16.91
N TYR A 777 55.02 4.08 -17.00
CA TYR A 777 56.27 4.65 -16.52
C TYR A 777 56.12 5.16 -15.08
N ILE A 778 57.16 4.94 -14.28
CA ILE A 778 57.21 5.35 -12.88
C ILE A 778 57.22 6.89 -12.79
N ASP A 779 56.19 7.45 -12.15
CA ASP A 779 56.04 8.88 -11.84
C ASP A 779 55.44 9.12 -10.44
N THR A 780 55.77 10.26 -9.82
CA THR A 780 55.42 10.56 -8.41
C THR A 780 54.04 11.22 -8.27
N PRO A 781 53.10 10.65 -7.49
CA PRO A 781 51.96 11.38 -6.93
C PRO A 781 52.46 12.38 -5.85
N PRO A 782 51.98 13.65 -5.70
CA PRO A 782 50.71 14.28 -6.08
C PRO A 782 50.77 15.21 -7.29
N THR A 783 51.88 15.28 -8.03
CA THR A 783 52.01 16.21 -9.18
C THR A 783 51.20 15.76 -10.40
N MET A 784 50.21 14.90 -10.20
CA MET A 784 49.28 14.41 -11.19
C MET A 784 48.28 15.53 -11.49
N ASP A 785 48.59 16.41 -12.43
CA ASP A 785 47.54 17.15 -13.14
C ASP A 785 46.84 16.20 -14.13
N GLU A 786 45.78 16.64 -14.80
CA GLU A 786 45.05 15.85 -15.81
C GLU A 786 45.96 15.25 -16.90
N ASN A 787 47.17 15.82 -17.11
CA ASN A 787 48.15 15.35 -18.10
C ASN A 787 49.14 14.30 -17.55
N ASN A 788 49.18 14.08 -16.22
CA ASN A 788 50.12 13.18 -15.54
C ASN A 788 49.44 11.94 -14.92
N THR A 789 48.10 11.93 -14.79
CA THR A 789 47.30 10.72 -14.49
C THR A 789 47.38 9.67 -15.60
N ASP A 790 47.84 10.07 -16.78
CA ASP A 790 48.04 9.23 -17.95
C ASP A 790 49.13 8.16 -17.77
N MET A 791 49.99 8.24 -16.73
CA MET A 791 51.08 7.27 -16.52
C MET A 791 50.89 6.37 -15.29
N SER A 792 49.66 6.16 -14.85
CA SER A 792 49.31 5.25 -13.74
C SER A 792 48.48 4.04 -14.19
N TYR A 793 48.33 3.05 -13.31
CA TYR A 793 47.22 2.11 -13.39
C TYR A 793 45.98 2.82 -12.83
N ASN A 794 44.97 3.02 -13.67
CA ASN A 794 43.82 3.87 -13.38
C ASN A 794 42.55 3.04 -13.24
N MET A 795 41.71 3.33 -12.25
CA MET A 795 40.36 2.80 -12.13
C MET A 795 39.39 3.98 -12.08
N ASN A 796 38.59 4.13 -13.14
CA ASN A 796 37.59 5.18 -13.24
C ASN A 796 36.22 4.56 -13.45
N GLY A 797 35.25 5.04 -12.68
CA GLY A 797 33.86 4.65 -12.84
C GLY A 797 33.01 5.11 -11.68
N THR A 798 31.78 4.62 -11.63
CA THR A 798 30.80 4.95 -10.59
C THR A 798 30.38 3.68 -9.87
N PHE A 799 30.41 3.72 -8.55
CA PHE A 799 29.76 2.71 -7.74
C PHE A 799 28.64 3.35 -6.92
N PHE A 800 27.65 2.56 -6.54
CA PHE A 800 26.53 3.03 -5.73
C PHE A 800 25.97 1.94 -4.84
N ALA A 801 25.30 2.36 -3.76
CA ALA A 801 24.52 1.46 -2.93
C ALA A 801 23.28 0.98 -3.71
N ALA A 802 23.12 -0.34 -3.86
CA ALA A 802 22.07 -0.96 -4.67
C ALA A 802 21.20 -1.92 -3.84
N GLY A 803 19.93 -2.03 -4.22
CA GLY A 803 19.04 -3.10 -3.73
C GLY A 803 19.26 -4.42 -4.46
N TYR A 804 18.61 -5.50 -3.99
CA TYR A 804 18.69 -6.83 -4.61
C TYR A 804 18.25 -6.86 -6.08
N ASN A 805 17.25 -6.04 -6.41
CA ASN A 805 16.60 -5.99 -7.72
C ASN A 805 17.36 -5.16 -8.77
N ASP A 806 18.54 -4.61 -8.44
CA ASP A 806 19.36 -3.78 -9.34
C ASP A 806 18.65 -2.55 -9.93
N ILE A 807 17.56 -2.10 -9.29
CA ILE A 807 16.81 -0.92 -9.73
C ILE A 807 17.50 0.35 -9.21
N GLY A 808 18.67 0.64 -9.77
CA GLY A 808 19.38 1.90 -9.57
C GLY A 808 19.91 2.15 -8.15
N SER A 809 20.32 3.39 -7.91
CA SER A 809 20.96 3.80 -6.66
C SER A 809 19.96 4.11 -5.56
N LEU A 810 20.29 3.70 -4.33
CA LEU A 810 19.47 3.94 -3.15
C LEU A 810 19.63 5.41 -2.70
N SER A 811 18.68 6.25 -3.10
CA SER A 811 18.71 7.71 -2.93
C SER A 811 18.94 8.18 -1.49
N ASN A 812 18.51 7.40 -0.49
CA ASN A 812 18.71 7.72 0.93
C ASN A 812 20.07 7.32 1.51
N PHE A 813 20.92 6.64 0.73
CA PHE A 813 22.31 6.35 1.11
C PHE A 813 23.17 7.60 0.92
N VAL A 814 22.86 8.65 1.68
CA VAL A 814 23.50 9.97 1.56
C VAL A 814 23.98 10.49 2.92
N THR A 815 24.95 11.39 2.88
CA THR A 815 25.57 12.04 4.02
C THR A 815 24.55 12.70 4.92
N GLY A 816 24.65 12.43 6.23
CA GLY A 816 23.70 12.94 7.20
C GLY A 816 22.34 12.25 7.15
N CYS A 817 22.14 11.26 6.27
CA CYS A 817 20.99 10.35 6.30
C CYS A 817 21.47 8.96 6.73
N TYR A 818 21.79 8.07 5.77
CA TYR A 818 22.14 6.67 6.05
C TYR A 818 23.39 6.15 5.34
N ALA A 819 24.19 7.04 4.72
CA ALA A 819 25.50 6.66 4.26
C ALA A 819 26.42 6.38 5.45
N ASP A 820 27.03 5.19 5.47
CA ASP A 820 28.09 4.82 6.41
C ASP A 820 29.46 4.77 5.68
N ASP A 821 30.55 4.76 6.46
CA ASP A 821 31.91 4.67 5.93
C ASP A 821 32.15 3.31 5.24
N LEU A 822 32.83 3.35 4.09
CA LEU A 822 33.21 2.17 3.30
C LEU A 822 34.74 1.98 3.26
N ASN A 823 35.16 0.76 2.98
CA ASN A 823 36.52 0.39 2.64
C ASN A 823 36.56 -0.02 1.17
N MET A 824 37.41 0.64 0.39
CA MET A 824 37.78 0.21 -0.96
C MET A 824 39.10 -0.57 -0.87
N ALA A 825 39.06 -1.86 -1.20
CA ALA A 825 40.18 -2.76 -1.08
C ALA A 825 40.64 -3.24 -2.47
N LEU A 826 41.89 -2.97 -2.82
CA LEU A 826 42.54 -3.49 -4.02
C LEU A 826 43.49 -4.63 -3.67
N SER A 827 43.22 -5.82 -4.19
CA SER A 827 44.04 -7.01 -4.02
C SER A 827 45.03 -7.13 -5.18
N PHE A 828 46.30 -7.38 -4.85
CA PHE A 828 47.36 -7.53 -5.86
C PHE A 828 48.47 -8.47 -5.37
N THR A 829 49.22 -9.05 -6.31
CA THR A 829 50.44 -9.81 -6.05
C THR A 829 51.65 -9.06 -6.60
N TYR A 830 52.66 -8.87 -5.75
CA TYR A 830 53.93 -8.29 -6.16
C TYR A 830 54.89 -9.41 -6.62
N ASN A 831 55.06 -9.55 -7.93
CA ASN A 831 55.83 -10.66 -8.53
C ASN A 831 57.30 -10.34 -8.81
N SER A 832 57.71 -9.11 -8.51
CA SER A 832 59.10 -8.66 -8.66
C SER A 832 59.85 -8.67 -7.32
N PRO A 833 61.20 -8.62 -7.30
CA PRO A 833 61.94 -8.47 -6.05
C PRO A 833 61.53 -7.19 -5.30
N GLU A 834 61.19 -7.33 -4.02
CA GLU A 834 60.75 -6.20 -3.18
C GLU A 834 61.80 -5.08 -3.11
N PRO A 835 61.39 -3.81 -3.08
CA PRO A 835 62.31 -2.71 -2.82
C PRO A 835 62.94 -2.87 -1.43
N SER A 836 64.19 -2.44 -1.26
CA SER A 836 64.80 -2.40 0.07
C SER A 836 63.96 -1.53 1.01
N SER A 837 63.90 -1.87 2.30
CA SER A 837 63.13 -1.13 3.32
C SER A 837 63.51 0.35 3.46
N SER A 838 64.63 0.78 2.90
CA SER A 838 65.06 2.18 2.77
C SER A 838 64.39 2.96 1.63
N LYS A 839 63.55 2.32 0.81
CA LYS A 839 62.84 2.90 -0.36
C LYS A 839 61.32 2.85 -0.21
N THR A 840 60.81 2.85 1.03
CA THR A 840 59.37 3.04 1.29
C THR A 840 58.96 4.50 1.03
N PRO A 841 57.77 4.77 0.47
CA PRO A 841 56.67 3.84 0.21
C PRO A 841 56.85 2.95 -1.03
N PHE A 842 56.20 1.77 -1.01
CA PHE A 842 56.30 0.81 -2.12
C PHE A 842 55.34 1.14 -3.25
N LEU A 843 54.12 1.60 -2.96
CA LEU A 843 53.16 2.07 -3.95
C LEU A 843 52.58 3.39 -3.43
N SER A 844 52.36 4.35 -4.31
CA SER A 844 51.63 5.59 -3.99
C SER A 844 50.38 5.66 -4.86
N TYR A 845 49.29 6.13 -4.30
CA TYR A 845 48.03 6.28 -5.03
C TYR A 845 47.57 7.73 -5.03
N SER A 846 46.69 8.05 -5.98
CA SER A 846 46.00 9.31 -6.12
C SER A 846 44.52 9.03 -6.31
N LEU A 847 43.66 9.52 -5.43
CA LEU A 847 42.21 9.34 -5.53
C LEU A 847 41.51 10.69 -5.75
N LYS A 848 40.61 10.73 -6.74
CA LYS A 848 39.69 11.81 -7.05
C LYS A 848 38.25 11.30 -6.99
N ASP A 849 37.45 11.85 -6.08
CA ASP A 849 36.01 11.56 -5.97
C ASP A 849 35.22 12.73 -6.56
N HIS A 850 34.19 12.43 -7.34
CA HIS A 850 33.17 13.38 -7.75
C HIS A 850 31.96 13.19 -6.85
N ASN A 851 31.70 14.21 -6.03
CA ASN A 851 30.56 14.29 -5.12
C ASN A 851 29.59 15.39 -5.56
N THR A 852 29.47 15.67 -6.86
CA THR A 852 28.45 16.57 -7.40
C THR A 852 28.05 16.09 -8.80
N THR A 853 26.86 16.52 -9.27
CA THR A 853 26.44 16.30 -10.66
C THR A 853 27.21 17.17 -11.65
N ASP A 854 27.89 18.21 -11.17
CA ASP A 854 28.80 19.04 -11.94
C ASP A 854 30.19 18.41 -11.98
N LYS A 855 30.60 17.94 -13.16
CA LYS A 855 31.91 17.32 -13.36
C LYS A 855 33.07 18.32 -13.25
N THR A 856 32.79 19.62 -13.11
CA THR A 856 33.78 20.69 -13.04
C THR A 856 34.17 21.10 -11.62
N ASP A 857 33.33 20.84 -10.61
CA ASP A 857 33.64 21.02 -9.19
C ASP A 857 34.17 19.70 -8.62
N ILE A 858 35.47 19.67 -8.34
CA ILE A 858 36.23 18.46 -8.05
C ILE A 858 36.71 18.52 -6.57
N TYR A 859 37.06 17.37 -6.00
CA TYR A 859 37.98 17.19 -4.86
C TYR A 859 37.36 16.85 -3.50
N ARG A 860 37.97 15.86 -2.82
CA ARG A 860 37.78 15.62 -1.37
C ARG A 860 38.22 16.89 -0.63
N PRO A 861 37.38 17.62 0.13
CA PRO A 861 37.88 18.60 1.06
C PRO A 861 38.58 17.85 2.20
N VAL A 862 39.90 17.71 2.14
CA VAL A 862 40.67 17.33 3.33
C VAL A 862 40.60 18.52 4.28
N PRO A 863 40.02 18.41 5.48
CA PRO A 863 40.05 19.50 6.44
C PRO A 863 41.45 19.58 7.05
N VAL A 864 42.40 20.18 6.32
CA VAL A 864 43.64 20.67 6.92
C VAL A 864 43.38 22.10 7.38
N SER A 865 42.92 22.24 8.64
CA SER A 865 42.94 23.49 9.42
C SER A 865 42.90 24.81 8.62
N GLY A 866 41.77 25.09 7.93
CA GLY A 866 41.36 26.45 7.57
C GLY A 866 41.71 26.99 6.18
N TYR A 867 42.17 26.17 5.22
CA TYR A 867 42.30 26.60 3.82
C TYR A 867 41.64 25.60 2.85
N LEU A 868 40.69 26.08 2.05
CA LEU A 868 40.22 25.39 0.84
C LEU A 868 41.19 25.78 -0.29
N LEU A 869 41.98 24.82 -0.77
CA LEU A 869 42.79 24.94 -1.98
C LEU A 869 42.17 24.04 -3.03
N ASP A 870 41.91 24.60 -4.20
CA ASP A 870 41.00 24.09 -5.25
C ASP A 870 41.56 22.95 -6.12
N ASP A 871 42.57 22.17 -5.67
CA ASP A 871 43.23 21.12 -6.48
C ASP A 871 43.98 20.10 -5.59
N HIS A 872 43.28 19.35 -4.72
CA HIS A 872 43.94 18.35 -3.87
C HIS A 872 43.44 16.92 -4.11
N PHE A 873 44.36 16.09 -4.59
CA PHE A 873 44.29 14.63 -4.58
C PHE A 873 44.58 14.10 -3.18
N GLU A 874 43.89 13.05 -2.75
CA GLU A 874 44.41 12.25 -1.65
C GLU A 874 45.58 11.43 -2.16
N VAL A 875 46.76 11.72 -1.60
CA VAL A 875 47.95 10.90 -1.83
C VAL A 875 48.22 10.10 -0.59
N GLY A 876 48.07 8.78 -0.75
CA GLY A 876 48.46 7.82 0.26
C GLY A 876 49.57 6.90 -0.23
N ASP A 877 50.17 6.25 0.74
CA ASP A 877 51.34 5.40 0.57
C ASP A 877 51.05 4.00 1.11
N HIS A 878 51.47 2.99 0.38
CA HIS A 878 51.34 1.60 0.76
C HIS A 878 52.72 0.94 0.92
N ASN A 879 52.93 0.33 2.09
CA ASN A 879 54.22 -0.20 2.52
C ASN A 879 54.23 -1.73 2.64
N SER A 880 53.27 -2.42 2.02
CA SER A 880 53.23 -3.88 1.96
C SER A 880 53.23 -4.38 0.51
N SER A 881 53.81 -5.55 0.30
CA SER A 881 53.80 -6.30 -0.96
C SER A 881 52.81 -7.47 -0.95
N THR A 882 52.18 -7.73 0.21
CA THR A 882 51.40 -8.94 0.49
C THR A 882 50.04 -8.68 1.10
N VAL A 883 49.73 -7.42 1.45
CA VAL A 883 48.46 -7.03 2.07
C VAL A 883 47.70 -6.17 1.07
N PRO A 884 46.38 -6.36 0.89
CA PRO A 884 45.58 -5.49 0.04
C PRO A 884 45.72 -4.02 0.42
N LEU A 885 45.65 -3.15 -0.57
CA LEU A 885 45.57 -1.71 -0.33
C LEU A 885 44.14 -1.36 0.06
N ILE A 886 43.95 -0.81 1.27
CA ILE A 886 42.65 -0.38 1.78
C ILE A 886 42.62 1.16 1.80
N ILE A 887 41.62 1.73 1.15
CA ILE A 887 41.34 3.17 1.12
C ILE A 887 39.99 3.40 1.83
N ASP A 888 40.00 4.26 2.85
CA ASP A 888 38.80 4.65 3.57
C ASP A 888 37.96 5.63 2.72
N GLN A 889 36.71 5.27 2.43
CA GLN A 889 35.71 6.14 1.82
C GLN A 889 34.73 6.61 2.89
N ASN A 890 34.83 7.87 3.30
CA ASN A 890 33.96 8.41 4.33
C ASN A 890 32.50 8.56 3.85
N GLY A 891 31.52 8.25 4.69
CA GLY A 891 30.09 8.41 4.41
C GLY A 891 29.69 9.86 4.09
N THR A 892 30.54 10.84 4.46
CA THR A 892 30.35 12.27 4.14
C THR A 892 30.52 12.64 2.66
N PHE A 893 30.97 11.71 1.82
CA PHE A 893 31.13 11.93 0.38
C PHE A 893 29.88 11.58 -0.44
N PHE A 894 28.92 10.85 0.13
CA PHE A 894 27.66 10.51 -0.53
C PHE A 894 26.69 11.70 -0.50
N VAL A 895 26.94 12.73 -1.29
CA VAL A 895 26.09 13.92 -1.26
C VAL A 895 24.68 13.62 -1.79
N LYS A 896 23.73 14.42 -1.35
CA LYS A 896 22.31 14.31 -1.72
C LYS A 896 22.05 14.25 -3.24
N PRO A 897 22.65 15.12 -4.09
CA PRO A 897 22.42 15.09 -5.55
C PRO A 897 22.91 13.84 -6.27
N MET A 898 23.83 13.07 -5.67
CA MET A 898 24.40 11.86 -6.26
C MET A 898 23.57 10.60 -5.96
N LEU A 899 22.46 10.73 -5.22
CA LEU A 899 21.48 9.66 -5.00
C LEU A 899 22.08 8.32 -4.50
N GLY A 900 23.12 8.37 -3.67
CA GLY A 900 23.79 7.17 -3.16
C GLY A 900 24.92 6.61 -4.05
N ALA A 901 25.35 7.37 -5.05
CA ALA A 901 26.48 7.05 -5.91
C ALA A 901 27.73 7.89 -5.59
N ILE A 902 28.90 7.35 -5.95
CA ILE A 902 30.18 8.06 -6.01
C ILE A 902 30.84 7.70 -7.34
N THR A 903 31.24 8.73 -8.10
CA THR A 903 32.13 8.54 -9.24
C THR A 903 33.56 8.76 -8.76
N MET A 904 34.42 7.77 -8.97
CA MET A 904 35.82 7.80 -8.53
C MET A 904 36.76 7.72 -9.72
N ASP A 905 37.94 8.28 -9.52
CA ASP A 905 39.08 8.18 -10.41
C ASP A 905 40.35 7.94 -9.58
N LEU A 906 40.87 6.72 -9.67
CA LEU A 906 41.91 6.21 -8.79
C LEU A 906 43.14 5.77 -9.59
N GLY A 907 44.25 6.49 -9.43
CA GLY A 907 45.52 6.22 -10.10
C GLY A 907 46.57 5.65 -9.16
N TYR A 908 47.30 4.62 -9.61
CA TYR A 908 48.40 3.99 -8.89
C TYR A 908 49.73 4.14 -9.61
N ASN A 909 50.78 4.54 -8.87
CA ASN A 909 52.16 4.59 -9.37
C ASN A 909 53.19 4.52 -8.23
N PHE A 910 54.45 4.82 -8.52
CA PHE A 910 55.58 4.74 -7.60
C PHE A 910 56.26 6.10 -7.46
N LYS A 911 56.69 6.41 -6.24
CA LYS A 911 57.52 7.60 -6.01
C LYS A 911 58.79 7.57 -6.89
N ARG A 912 59.03 8.68 -7.58
CA ARG A 912 60.15 8.91 -8.51
C ARG A 912 61.04 10.06 -8.03
N ASP A 913 62.30 9.73 -7.75
CA ASP A 913 63.37 10.73 -7.60
C ASP A 913 64.18 10.81 -8.91
N TYR A 914 64.59 12.00 -9.32
CA TYR A 914 65.39 12.21 -10.54
C TYR A 914 66.80 11.62 -10.45
N ASN A 915 67.34 11.43 -9.25
CA ASN A 915 68.71 10.90 -9.07
C ASN A 915 68.78 9.42 -8.69
N ASN A 916 67.63 8.78 -8.43
CA ASN A 916 67.58 7.38 -8.03
C ASN A 916 66.82 6.56 -9.07
N THR A 917 67.50 5.60 -9.68
CA THR A 917 66.84 4.64 -10.57
C THR A 917 66.14 3.53 -9.78
N LEU A 918 65.11 2.95 -10.40
CA LEU A 918 64.35 1.81 -9.89
C LEU A 918 64.27 0.74 -10.97
N ASN A 919 64.56 -0.51 -10.61
CA ASN A 919 64.26 -1.64 -11.50
C ASN A 919 62.75 -1.73 -11.73
N PRO A 920 62.30 -2.37 -12.84
CA PRO A 920 60.89 -2.54 -13.11
C PRO A 920 60.14 -3.24 -11.97
N ARG A 921 58.84 -2.95 -11.83
CA ARG A 921 57.94 -3.60 -10.85
C ARG A 921 56.83 -4.30 -11.58
N TYR A 922 56.70 -5.60 -11.38
CA TYR A 922 55.62 -6.39 -11.95
C TYR A 922 54.57 -6.68 -10.86
N ILE A 923 53.35 -6.23 -11.11
CA ILE A 923 52.20 -6.38 -10.22
C ILE A 923 51.06 -7.04 -11.00
N GLU A 924 50.46 -8.06 -10.40
CA GLU A 924 49.20 -8.65 -10.87
C GLU A 924 48.07 -8.12 -9.98
N PHE A 925 47.13 -7.39 -10.56
CA PHE A 925 45.92 -6.92 -9.87
C PHE A 925 44.81 -7.93 -10.04
N HIS A 926 44.25 -8.41 -8.92
CA HIS A 926 43.25 -9.50 -8.91
C HIS A 926 41.84 -8.95 -8.79
N ASP A 927 41.54 -8.27 -7.69
CA ASP A 927 40.17 -7.88 -7.32
C ASP A 927 40.12 -6.47 -6.75
N PHE A 928 39.02 -5.77 -7.01
CA PHE A 928 38.66 -4.52 -6.34
C PHE A 928 37.31 -4.66 -5.63
N ASN A 929 37.33 -4.51 -4.31
CA ASN A 929 36.20 -4.80 -3.43
C ASN A 929 35.80 -3.56 -2.62
N ILE A 930 34.50 -3.30 -2.53
CA ILE A 930 33.91 -2.27 -1.68
C ILE A 930 33.11 -2.96 -0.57
N THR A 931 33.41 -2.63 0.67
CA THR A 931 32.74 -3.18 1.87
C THR A 931 32.43 -2.04 2.84
N TYR A 932 31.57 -2.24 3.83
CA TYR A 932 31.54 -1.26 4.93
C TYR A 932 32.83 -1.31 5.72
N LYS A 933 33.25 -0.15 6.22
CA LYS A 933 34.36 -0.04 7.15
C LYS A 933 34.09 -0.79 8.46
N THR A 934 32.83 -0.78 8.89
CA THR A 934 32.32 -1.62 9.98
C THR A 934 31.02 -2.24 9.50
N ASN A 935 31.08 -3.50 9.08
CA ASN A 935 29.89 -4.20 8.59
C ASN A 935 28.77 -4.19 9.65
N PRO A 936 27.53 -3.82 9.26
CA PRO A 936 26.38 -4.07 10.12
C PRO A 936 26.27 -5.57 10.34
N THR A 937 25.81 -5.96 11.53
CA THR A 937 25.62 -7.38 11.89
C THR A 937 24.13 -7.72 11.92
N ASN A 938 23.83 -9.01 11.75
CA ASN A 938 22.50 -9.61 11.75
C ASN A 938 21.59 -9.15 10.60
N ILE A 939 22.17 -8.79 9.45
CA ILE A 939 21.37 -8.46 8.26
C ILE A 939 20.75 -9.76 7.74
N LYS A 940 19.42 -9.77 7.58
CA LYS A 940 18.66 -10.94 7.12
C LYS A 940 18.41 -10.84 5.62
N ALA A 941 19.07 -11.67 4.84
CA ALA A 941 18.83 -11.89 3.42
C ALA A 941 19.46 -13.23 3.00
N ASP A 942 19.00 -13.80 1.89
CA ASP A 942 19.45 -15.06 1.30
C ASP A 942 19.41 -16.25 2.27
N LEU A 943 18.52 -16.22 3.27
CA LEU A 943 18.43 -17.18 4.37
C LEU A 943 19.73 -17.27 5.20
N GLN A 944 20.58 -16.25 5.14
CA GLN A 944 21.81 -16.17 5.90
C GLN A 944 21.54 -15.55 7.27
N SER A 945 22.27 -16.02 8.28
CA SER A 945 22.16 -15.44 9.63
C SER A 945 22.67 -13.99 9.68
N ASP A 946 23.62 -13.65 8.79
CA ASP A 946 24.25 -12.33 8.69
C ASP A 946 24.78 -12.09 7.27
N HIS A 947 23.93 -11.55 6.39
CA HIS A 947 24.28 -11.19 5.02
C HIS A 947 25.36 -10.12 4.97
N GLN A 948 26.42 -10.34 4.22
CA GLN A 948 27.50 -9.38 4.04
C GLN A 948 27.22 -8.48 2.84
N ILE A 949 27.29 -7.16 3.05
CA ILE A 949 27.13 -6.18 1.98
C ILE A 949 28.51 -5.86 1.42
N PHE A 950 28.74 -6.24 0.16
CA PHE A 950 29.94 -5.92 -0.57
C PHE A 950 29.63 -5.67 -2.04
N GLY A 951 30.61 -5.14 -2.75
CA GLY A 951 30.64 -5.10 -4.21
C GLY A 951 32.04 -5.49 -4.66
N ASP A 952 32.15 -6.36 -5.65
CA ASP A 952 33.41 -6.88 -6.15
C ASP A 952 33.46 -6.80 -7.67
N ILE A 953 34.66 -6.50 -8.18
CA ILE A 953 34.99 -6.64 -9.59
C ILE A 953 36.34 -7.35 -9.71
N ILE A 954 36.37 -8.36 -10.58
CA ILE A 954 37.60 -9.05 -10.95
C ILE A 954 38.32 -8.18 -11.97
N LEU A 955 39.58 -7.87 -11.69
CA LEU A 955 40.45 -7.07 -12.54
C LEU A 955 41.29 -7.97 -13.45
N ASP A 956 41.99 -8.98 -12.90
CA ASP A 956 42.91 -9.87 -13.63
C ASP A 956 43.86 -9.15 -14.61
N HIS A 957 44.52 -8.08 -14.15
CA HIS A 957 45.41 -7.25 -14.96
C HIS A 957 46.88 -7.35 -14.53
N ASP A 958 47.74 -7.64 -15.50
CA ASP A 958 49.19 -7.69 -15.36
C ASP A 958 49.79 -6.34 -15.76
N VAL A 959 50.43 -5.65 -14.80
CA VAL A 959 51.02 -4.33 -15.05
C VAL A 959 52.47 -4.29 -14.63
N THR A 960 53.31 -3.82 -15.55
CA THR A 960 54.72 -3.53 -15.25
C THR A 960 54.99 -2.03 -15.18
N PHE A 961 55.59 -1.58 -14.09
CA PHE A 961 55.99 -0.18 -13.89
C PHE A 961 57.49 -0.05 -14.19
N VAL A 962 57.87 0.81 -15.13
CA VAL A 962 59.26 0.96 -15.60
C VAL A 962 59.82 2.36 -15.32
N TYR A 963 61.08 2.44 -14.91
CA TYR A 963 61.74 3.73 -14.73
C TYR A 963 62.32 4.22 -16.06
N GLY A 964 61.62 5.13 -16.76
CA GLY A 964 62.06 5.72 -18.03
C GLY A 964 62.85 7.01 -17.89
N ARG A 965 63.55 7.43 -18.96
CA ARG A 965 64.08 8.80 -19.16
C ARG A 965 64.25 9.12 -20.64
N ALA A 966 64.25 10.40 -20.98
CA ALA A 966 64.78 10.88 -22.25
C ALA A 966 66.31 10.79 -22.25
N LYS A 967 66.89 10.39 -23.38
CA LYS A 967 68.33 10.25 -23.59
C LYS A 967 68.74 10.83 -24.94
N PRO A 968 69.72 11.75 -25.00
CA PRO A 968 70.32 12.17 -26.26
C PRO A 968 71.33 11.11 -26.73
N SER A 969 71.50 10.95 -28.03
CA SER A 969 72.50 10.00 -28.57
C SER A 969 73.93 10.34 -28.10
N GLN A 970 74.22 11.62 -27.81
CA GLN A 970 75.46 12.05 -27.17
C GLN A 970 75.19 13.16 -26.15
N TYR A 971 75.85 13.11 -24.99
CA TYR A 971 75.79 14.22 -24.02
C TYR A 971 76.47 15.50 -24.55
N PHE A 972 77.51 15.34 -25.38
CA PHE A 972 78.26 16.46 -25.93
C PHE A 972 78.60 16.24 -27.40
N TYR A 973 77.91 16.95 -28.29
CA TYR A 973 78.22 17.00 -29.72
C TYR A 973 79.31 18.04 -29.95
N ASP A 974 80.57 17.60 -29.95
CA ASP A 974 81.73 18.49 -30.09
C ASP A 974 82.07 18.79 -31.54
N ASP A 975 82.70 19.94 -31.76
CA ASP A 975 83.33 20.33 -33.02
C ASP A 975 82.40 20.28 -34.26
N VAL A 976 81.15 20.72 -34.11
CA VAL A 976 80.19 20.85 -35.22
C VAL A 976 80.57 22.05 -36.10
N THR A 977 81.02 21.78 -37.32
CA THR A 977 81.46 22.83 -38.27
C THR A 977 80.33 23.40 -39.13
N ALA A 978 79.19 22.69 -39.21
CA ALA A 978 77.97 23.20 -39.84
C ALA A 978 77.24 24.15 -38.87
N ASN A 979 76.32 24.98 -39.38
CA ASN A 979 75.49 25.83 -38.51
C ASN A 979 74.37 25.06 -37.79
N PHE A 980 74.22 23.76 -38.04
CA PHE A 980 73.30 22.89 -37.33
C PHE A 980 73.86 21.47 -37.22
N VAL A 981 73.29 20.69 -36.30
CA VAL A 981 73.48 19.24 -36.18
C VAL A 981 72.16 18.62 -35.77
N ASP A 982 71.87 17.44 -36.32
CA ASP A 982 70.71 16.65 -35.93
C ASP A 982 71.12 15.76 -34.73
N THR A 983 70.36 15.84 -33.65
CA THR A 983 70.63 15.21 -32.36
C THR A 983 69.49 14.27 -32.00
N PRO A 984 69.61 12.96 -32.29
CA PRO A 984 68.59 11.99 -31.94
C PRO A 984 68.36 11.93 -30.43
N ILE A 985 67.09 11.91 -30.03
CA ILE A 985 66.58 11.75 -28.67
C ILE A 985 65.79 10.44 -28.62
N SER A 986 66.11 9.61 -27.64
CA SER A 986 65.48 8.31 -27.41
C SER A 986 64.86 8.22 -26.02
N ILE A 987 63.84 7.37 -25.86
CA ILE A 987 63.34 6.99 -24.53
C ILE A 987 64.03 5.70 -24.10
N VAL A 988 64.63 5.72 -22.92
CA VAL A 988 65.31 4.55 -22.35
C VAL A 988 64.77 4.22 -20.97
N ILE A 989 64.71 2.93 -20.65
CA ILE A 989 64.24 2.39 -19.38
C ILE A 989 65.38 1.72 -18.62
N TYR A 990 65.36 1.82 -17.31
CA TYR A 990 66.38 1.23 -16.44
C TYR A 990 66.04 -0.21 -16.06
N CYS A 991 67.00 -1.13 -16.19
CA CYS A 991 66.97 -2.44 -15.55
C CYS A 991 68.40 -2.96 -15.33
N ASP A 992 68.70 -3.40 -14.11
CA ASP A 992 70.06 -3.82 -13.73
C ASP A 992 70.45 -5.26 -14.11
N GLN A 993 69.56 -5.97 -14.78
CA GLN A 993 69.80 -7.29 -15.36
C GLN A 993 69.98 -7.18 -16.88
N ASP A 994 70.42 -8.25 -17.55
CA ASP A 994 70.43 -8.30 -19.02
C ASP A 994 69.00 -8.31 -19.58
N PRO A 995 68.76 -7.92 -20.86
CA PRO A 995 67.42 -7.81 -21.43
C PRO A 995 66.55 -9.06 -21.29
N VAL A 996 67.15 -10.25 -21.42
CA VAL A 996 66.42 -11.53 -21.36
C VAL A 996 65.98 -11.79 -19.93
N THR A 997 66.87 -11.56 -18.96
CA THR A 997 66.54 -11.67 -17.54
C THR A 997 65.55 -10.60 -17.09
N CYS A 998 65.69 -9.34 -17.54
CA CYS A 998 64.70 -8.29 -17.27
C CYS A 998 63.32 -8.66 -17.80
N SER A 999 63.26 -9.16 -19.04
CA SER A 999 62.01 -9.62 -19.67
C SER A 999 61.36 -10.76 -18.88
N ALA A 1000 62.15 -11.76 -18.48
CA ALA A 1000 61.68 -12.92 -17.74
C ALA A 1000 61.25 -12.63 -16.29
N VAL A 1001 61.92 -11.71 -15.60
CA VAL A 1001 61.66 -11.40 -14.18
C VAL A 1001 60.51 -10.40 -14.01
N TYR A 1002 60.33 -9.47 -14.95
CA TYR A 1002 59.39 -8.36 -14.82
C TYR A 1002 58.22 -8.41 -15.81
N ASN A 1003 58.01 -9.55 -16.48
CA ASN A 1003 56.96 -9.77 -17.47
C ASN A 1003 56.90 -8.68 -18.55
N ILE A 1004 58.06 -8.28 -19.07
CA ILE A 1004 58.14 -7.30 -20.16
C ILE A 1004 58.52 -8.03 -21.45
N THR A 1005 57.69 -7.96 -22.49
CA THR A 1005 57.94 -8.74 -23.72
C THR A 1005 59.19 -8.25 -24.47
N ASN A 1006 59.98 -9.18 -25.04
CA ASN A 1006 61.23 -8.89 -25.76
C ASN A 1006 61.08 -7.98 -27.01
N THR A 1007 59.86 -7.71 -27.46
CA THR A 1007 59.56 -6.75 -28.54
C THR A 1007 59.52 -5.30 -28.06
N THR A 1008 59.59 -5.09 -26.75
CA THR A 1008 59.42 -3.80 -26.09
C THR A 1008 60.75 -3.09 -25.87
N PHE A 1009 61.91 -3.78 -25.95
CA PHE A 1009 63.20 -3.16 -25.67
C PHE A 1009 64.32 -3.42 -26.68
N GLY A 1010 65.05 -2.36 -27.04
CA GLY A 1010 66.31 -2.41 -27.78
C GLY A 1010 67.52 -2.25 -26.85
N GLN A 1011 68.69 -2.77 -27.27
CA GLN A 1011 69.93 -2.47 -26.55
C GLN A 1011 70.39 -1.04 -26.78
N THR A 1012 70.98 -0.41 -25.76
CA THR A 1012 71.67 0.88 -25.90
C THR A 1012 73.16 0.72 -25.60
N ASP A 1013 73.93 1.78 -25.83
CA ASP A 1013 75.35 1.88 -25.48
C ASP A 1013 75.60 2.18 -23.99
N GLU A 1014 74.56 2.34 -23.18
CA GLU A 1014 74.66 2.55 -21.73
C GLU A 1014 74.33 1.27 -20.95
N TYR A 1015 75.18 0.96 -19.97
CA TYR A 1015 74.97 -0.17 -19.08
C TYR A 1015 73.66 0.00 -18.29
N ASN A 1016 72.85 -1.06 -18.21
CA ASN A 1016 71.54 -1.12 -17.53
C ASN A 1016 70.43 -0.22 -18.09
N TRP A 1017 70.61 0.36 -19.28
CA TRP A 1017 69.58 1.16 -19.94
C TRP A 1017 69.20 0.57 -21.29
N TYR A 1018 67.90 0.37 -21.49
CA TYR A 1018 67.35 -0.27 -22.68
C TYR A 1018 66.42 0.70 -23.40
N LEU A 1019 66.45 0.71 -24.73
CA LEU A 1019 65.61 1.54 -25.59
C LEU A 1019 64.15 1.10 -25.46
N SER A 1020 63.23 2.01 -25.19
CA SER A 1020 61.80 1.72 -25.12
C SER A 1020 61.18 1.68 -26.51
N LEU A 1021 60.81 0.49 -26.99
CA LEU A 1021 60.09 0.26 -28.24
C LEU A 1021 58.58 0.24 -27.91
N GLY A 1022 57.79 1.11 -28.54
CA GLY A 1022 56.36 1.26 -28.24
C GLY A 1022 56.00 2.42 -27.29
N HIS A 1023 56.83 3.46 -27.21
CA HIS A 1023 56.42 4.75 -26.63
C HIS A 1023 55.71 5.56 -27.71
N VAL A 1024 54.46 5.94 -27.48
CA VAL A 1024 53.56 6.53 -28.49
C VAL A 1024 53.12 7.93 -28.04
N THR A 1025 53.82 8.98 -28.49
CA THR A 1025 53.62 10.36 -28.00
C THR A 1025 52.19 10.89 -28.29
N ASN A 1026 51.56 10.44 -29.37
CA ASN A 1026 50.17 10.80 -29.74
C ASN A 1026 49.09 10.03 -28.97
N GLU A 1027 49.45 9.02 -28.18
CA GLU A 1027 48.56 8.37 -27.21
C GLU A 1027 48.78 8.93 -25.80
N ASN A 1028 49.43 10.08 -25.65
CA ASN A 1028 49.78 10.72 -24.37
C ASN A 1028 50.76 9.93 -23.49
N ASP A 1029 51.63 9.11 -24.07
CA ASP A 1029 52.67 8.41 -23.31
C ASP A 1029 53.72 9.34 -22.69
N GLY A 1030 53.63 10.65 -22.96
CA GLY A 1030 54.43 11.73 -22.42
C GLY A 1030 55.20 12.51 -23.49
N ASN A 1031 55.48 13.76 -23.17
CA ASN A 1031 55.98 14.79 -24.05
C ASN A 1031 57.39 15.23 -23.63
N ILE A 1032 58.25 15.50 -24.61
CA ILE A 1032 59.54 16.17 -24.42
C ILE A 1032 59.49 17.51 -25.14
N THR A 1033 59.74 18.58 -24.38
CA THR A 1033 60.02 19.91 -24.92
C THR A 1033 61.47 20.27 -24.65
N LEU A 1034 62.12 20.93 -25.61
CA LEU A 1034 63.54 21.30 -25.49
C LEU A 1034 63.70 22.80 -25.71
N ASN A 1035 64.57 23.40 -24.91
CA ASN A 1035 64.96 24.81 -25.00
C ASN A 1035 66.47 24.92 -25.27
N ALA A 1036 66.85 25.84 -26.15
CA ALA A 1036 68.25 26.16 -26.42
C ALA A 1036 68.68 27.42 -25.65
N SER A 1037 69.89 27.40 -25.10
CA SER A 1037 70.53 28.58 -24.52
C SER A 1037 70.82 29.69 -25.55
N THR A 1038 71.07 30.90 -25.06
CA THR A 1038 71.30 32.11 -25.87
C THR A 1038 72.33 31.88 -26.98
N GLY A 1039 71.95 32.22 -28.22
CA GLY A 1039 72.81 32.07 -29.40
C GLY A 1039 72.62 30.76 -30.16
N GLY A 1040 71.77 29.84 -29.69
CA GLY A 1040 71.30 28.67 -30.43
C GLY A 1040 69.77 28.66 -30.63
N SER A 1041 69.29 27.70 -31.40
CA SER A 1041 67.87 27.35 -31.54
C SER A 1041 67.74 25.83 -31.67
N VAL A 1042 66.57 25.29 -31.32
CA VAL A 1042 66.25 23.87 -31.45
C VAL A 1042 64.95 23.73 -32.25
N SER A 1043 64.87 22.72 -33.12
CA SER A 1043 63.69 22.44 -33.96
C SER A 1043 63.45 20.93 -34.06
N PRO A 1044 62.20 20.46 -34.04
CA PRO A 1044 61.02 21.26 -33.70
C PRO A 1044 61.11 21.61 -32.22
N THR A 1045 60.90 22.87 -31.79
CA THR A 1045 60.19 23.13 -30.52
C THR A 1045 59.84 24.60 -30.30
N ASP A 1046 58.79 24.69 -29.49
CA ASP A 1046 57.90 25.74 -29.02
C ASP A 1046 57.01 26.51 -30.05
N PRO A 1047 55.70 26.20 -30.12
CA PRO A 1047 54.99 25.12 -29.42
C PRO A 1047 54.88 23.87 -30.31
N ALA A 1048 55.85 22.96 -30.21
CA ALA A 1048 55.74 21.60 -30.74
C ALA A 1048 56.57 20.65 -29.87
N ALA A 1049 56.04 19.46 -29.59
CA ALA A 1049 56.69 18.36 -28.89
C ALA A 1049 57.80 17.70 -29.75
N VAL A 1050 58.81 17.09 -29.11
CA VAL A 1050 59.69 16.13 -29.79
C VAL A 1050 58.90 14.83 -29.97
N ALA A 1051 58.47 14.54 -31.19
CA ALA A 1051 57.72 13.33 -31.51
C ALA A 1051 58.64 12.11 -31.53
N ILE A 1052 58.45 11.19 -30.59
CA ILE A 1052 59.11 9.88 -30.60
C ILE A 1052 58.38 8.96 -31.59
N ASN A 1053 59.13 8.22 -32.42
CA ASN A 1053 58.53 7.26 -33.36
C ASN A 1053 58.19 5.95 -32.64
N ASP A 1054 56.91 5.56 -32.74
CA ASP A 1054 56.30 4.35 -32.17
C ASP A 1054 57.10 3.06 -32.43
N SER A 1055 57.77 2.97 -33.58
CA SER A 1055 58.48 1.77 -34.03
C SER A 1055 59.97 1.72 -33.66
N GLY A 1056 60.56 2.84 -33.23
CA GLY A 1056 62.01 2.98 -33.07
C GLY A 1056 62.47 3.44 -31.70
N GLY A 1057 61.58 3.98 -30.84
CA GLY A 1057 61.97 4.51 -29.53
C GLY A 1057 62.90 5.75 -29.59
N VAL A 1058 63.06 6.31 -30.79
CA VAL A 1058 63.87 7.48 -31.14
C VAL A 1058 62.96 8.45 -31.87
N ASN A 1059 63.17 9.74 -31.73
CA ASN A 1059 62.40 10.74 -32.45
C ASN A 1059 62.61 10.71 -33.96
N ASP A 1060 61.56 11.04 -34.71
CA ASP A 1060 61.59 11.17 -36.16
C ASP A 1060 60.68 12.35 -36.58
N PRO A 1061 61.21 13.44 -37.14
CA PRO A 1061 62.63 13.67 -37.46
C PRO A 1061 63.49 13.94 -36.21
N ASP A 1062 64.80 13.74 -36.34
CA ASP A 1062 65.81 14.10 -35.34
C ASP A 1062 65.70 15.56 -34.88
N VAL A 1063 66.09 15.85 -33.63
CA VAL A 1063 66.05 17.22 -33.11
C VAL A 1063 67.19 18.01 -33.75
N ARG A 1064 66.88 19.04 -34.53
CA ARG A 1064 67.88 19.92 -35.14
C ARG A 1064 68.27 21.03 -34.18
N VAL A 1065 69.50 20.98 -33.68
CA VAL A 1065 70.11 22.10 -32.93
C VAL A 1065 70.88 22.97 -33.91
N SER A 1066 70.60 24.28 -33.93
CA SER A 1066 71.25 25.26 -34.80
C SER A 1066 71.93 26.36 -34.01
N ALA A 1067 73.02 26.90 -34.54
CA ALA A 1067 73.68 28.07 -34.01
C ALA A 1067 73.16 29.33 -34.71
N THR A 1068 72.49 30.20 -33.96
CA THR A 1068 71.95 31.48 -34.46
C THR A 1068 72.97 32.62 -34.31
N ALA A 1069 73.88 32.54 -33.35
CA ALA A 1069 75.01 33.46 -33.24
C ALA A 1069 76.08 33.17 -34.31
N THR A 1070 76.84 34.18 -34.73
CA THR A 1070 77.94 34.04 -35.71
C THR A 1070 79.32 33.84 -35.05
N ILE A 1071 79.45 34.16 -33.76
CA ILE A 1071 80.70 33.99 -33.00
C ILE A 1071 80.93 32.49 -32.74
N ARG A 1072 82.17 32.02 -32.94
CA ARG A 1072 82.57 30.62 -32.78
C ARG A 1072 83.90 30.56 -32.00
N PRO A 1073 84.12 29.57 -31.11
CA PRO A 1073 83.22 28.47 -30.77
C PRO A 1073 81.99 28.93 -29.96
N LEU A 1074 80.83 28.35 -30.26
CA LEU A 1074 79.58 28.58 -29.53
C LEU A 1074 79.15 27.27 -28.87
N ASN A 1075 78.94 27.31 -27.55
CA ASN A 1075 78.27 26.22 -26.84
C ASN A 1075 76.78 26.54 -26.75
N VAL A 1076 75.95 25.65 -27.28
CA VAL A 1076 74.50 25.67 -27.11
C VAL A 1076 74.16 24.57 -26.12
N ASP A 1077 73.83 24.98 -24.90
CA ASP A 1077 73.23 24.16 -23.86
C ASP A 1077 71.76 23.93 -24.21
N ILE A 1078 71.33 22.67 -24.22
CA ILE A 1078 69.94 22.27 -24.41
C ILE A 1078 69.39 21.81 -23.06
N THR A 1079 68.24 22.35 -22.66
CA THR A 1079 67.54 22.01 -21.41
C THR A 1079 66.14 21.51 -21.72
N PHE A 1080 65.51 20.81 -20.78
CA PHE A 1080 64.08 20.51 -20.87
C PHE A 1080 63.24 21.79 -20.81
N GLY A 1081 62.14 21.80 -21.54
CA GLY A 1081 61.11 22.85 -21.49
C GLY A 1081 60.10 22.61 -20.37
N ALA A 1082 59.21 23.59 -20.17
CA ALA A 1082 58.22 23.55 -19.09
C ALA A 1082 57.22 22.39 -19.25
N ASP A 1083 56.89 22.02 -20.49
CA ASP A 1083 55.89 20.97 -20.78
C ASP A 1083 56.51 19.56 -20.91
N THR A 1084 57.76 19.37 -20.50
CA THR A 1084 58.36 18.03 -20.49
C THR A 1084 57.79 17.24 -19.32
N ASN A 1085 57.20 16.05 -19.57
CA ASN A 1085 56.68 15.23 -18.48
C ASN A 1085 57.80 14.82 -17.53
N ARG A 1086 57.49 14.85 -16.24
CA ARG A 1086 58.41 14.61 -15.14
C ARG A 1086 59.11 13.25 -15.22
N TRP A 1087 58.37 12.20 -15.57
CA TRP A 1087 58.91 10.85 -15.64
C TRP A 1087 59.99 10.68 -16.73
N LEU A 1088 60.13 11.63 -17.66
CA LEU A 1088 61.21 11.63 -18.68
C LEU A 1088 62.52 12.23 -18.16
N VAL A 1089 62.48 12.88 -17.00
CA VAL A 1089 63.63 13.60 -16.45
C VAL A 1089 64.45 12.69 -15.52
N TYR A 1090 65.77 12.68 -15.71
CA TYR A 1090 66.72 12.00 -14.86
C TYR A 1090 68.01 12.81 -14.73
N ASN A 1091 68.51 12.92 -13.51
CA ASN A 1091 69.73 13.61 -13.16
C ASN A 1091 70.49 12.79 -12.10
N LYS A 1092 71.50 12.05 -12.54
CA LYS A 1092 72.30 11.17 -11.67
C LYS A 1092 72.94 11.87 -10.46
N ASP A 1093 73.20 13.18 -10.56
CA ASP A 1093 73.99 13.90 -9.58
C ASP A 1093 73.12 14.55 -8.50
N LYS A 1094 71.86 14.88 -8.82
CA LYS A 1094 70.96 15.63 -7.94
C LYS A 1094 69.49 15.38 -8.25
N ASN A 1095 68.63 15.49 -7.25
CA ASN A 1095 67.18 15.39 -7.41
C ASN A 1095 66.56 16.69 -7.97
N GLU A 1096 67.07 17.19 -9.11
CA GLU A 1096 66.58 18.38 -9.83
C GLU A 1096 66.69 18.16 -11.34
N THR A 1097 65.92 18.89 -12.16
CA THR A 1097 66.02 18.83 -13.63
C THR A 1097 67.45 19.14 -14.08
N PRO A 1098 68.07 18.33 -14.97
CA PRO A 1098 69.45 18.55 -15.39
C PRO A 1098 69.56 19.82 -16.24
N ILE A 1099 70.56 20.64 -15.93
CA ILE A 1099 70.90 21.86 -16.67
C ILE A 1099 72.41 21.83 -16.99
N PRO A 1100 72.84 21.55 -18.24
CA PRO A 1100 72.01 21.17 -19.39
C PRO A 1100 71.60 19.70 -19.42
N PHE A 1101 70.59 19.36 -20.22
CA PHE A 1101 70.25 18.00 -20.63
C PHE A 1101 71.33 17.43 -21.57
N TYR A 1102 71.72 18.17 -22.61
CA TYR A 1102 72.93 17.94 -23.41
C TYR A 1102 73.48 19.24 -23.99
N ARG A 1103 74.67 19.18 -24.60
CA ARG A 1103 75.35 20.34 -25.16
C ARG A 1103 75.82 20.10 -26.59
N VAL A 1104 75.73 21.12 -27.43
CA VAL A 1104 76.31 21.15 -28.78
C VAL A 1104 77.35 22.26 -28.86
N ARG A 1105 78.55 21.96 -29.35
CA ARG A 1105 79.59 22.96 -29.59
C ARG A 1105 79.79 23.18 -31.08
N PHE A 1106 79.39 24.35 -31.55
CA PHE A 1106 79.61 24.81 -32.91
C PHE A 1106 80.97 25.49 -33.02
N ILE A 1107 81.78 25.08 -33.99
CA ILE A 1107 83.09 25.65 -34.30
C ILE A 1107 83.09 26.25 -35.70
N GLY A 1108 84.05 27.12 -35.99
CA GLY A 1108 84.21 27.72 -37.31
C GLY A 1108 84.86 26.76 -38.32
N GLN A 1109 84.77 27.07 -39.61
CA GLN A 1109 85.60 26.43 -40.64
C GLN A 1109 86.85 27.27 -40.86
N SER A 1110 87.94 26.96 -40.16
CA SER A 1110 89.27 27.51 -40.44
C SER A 1110 90.21 26.39 -40.90
N GLY A 1111 91.00 26.65 -41.94
CA GLY A 1111 91.81 25.64 -42.63
C GLY A 1111 93.17 25.31 -42.01
N TRP A 1112 93.56 25.89 -40.87
CA TRP A 1112 94.94 25.77 -40.35
C TRP A 1112 95.01 25.74 -38.82
N ALA A 1113 95.82 24.83 -38.26
CA ALA A 1113 96.17 24.81 -36.84
C ALA A 1113 97.65 24.44 -36.57
N GLY A 1114 98.34 25.32 -35.84
CA GLY A 1114 99.50 25.05 -34.97
C GLY A 1114 100.80 25.74 -35.38
N TYR A 1115 101.57 26.38 -34.47
CA TYR A 1115 102.99 26.67 -34.76
C TYR A 1115 104.08 26.61 -33.68
N GLY A 1116 105.21 25.96 -34.07
CA GLY A 1116 106.56 25.97 -33.48
C GLY A 1116 107.43 27.11 -34.03
N ASP A 1117 108.72 26.89 -34.35
CA ASP A 1117 109.68 28.00 -34.70
C ASP A 1117 110.21 28.00 -36.16
N THR A 1118 109.62 27.27 -37.13
CA THR A 1118 109.97 27.23 -38.57
C THR A 1118 108.85 27.50 -39.66
N GLY A 1119 107.73 28.23 -39.40
CA GLY A 1119 106.54 28.53 -40.28
C GLY A 1119 105.11 27.90 -40.04
N HIS A 1120 104.10 28.69 -39.55
CA HIS A 1120 102.59 28.66 -39.72
C HIS A 1120 101.56 28.71 -38.53
N VAL A 1121 101.01 29.91 -38.22
CA VAL A 1121 99.64 30.26 -37.70
C VAL A 1121 99.20 29.90 -36.26
N VAL A 1122 98.90 30.96 -35.48
CA VAL A 1122 97.96 30.95 -34.34
C VAL A 1122 96.85 31.96 -34.64
N ASP A 1123 95.63 31.48 -34.88
CA ASP A 1123 94.40 32.26 -34.81
C ASP A 1123 93.95 32.29 -33.34
N THR A 1124 93.55 33.45 -32.84
CA THR A 1124 93.03 33.64 -31.48
C THR A 1124 91.64 33.01 -31.27
N ASP A 1125 90.97 32.58 -32.35
CA ASP A 1125 89.72 31.83 -32.26
C ASP A 1125 89.99 30.32 -32.21
N ALA A 1126 89.70 29.70 -31.05
CA ALA A 1126 89.75 28.26 -30.81
C ALA A 1126 88.62 27.50 -31.55
N SER A 1127 88.64 27.59 -32.88
CA SER A 1127 87.59 27.19 -33.81
C SER A 1127 87.87 25.89 -34.58
N THR A 1128 88.85 25.08 -34.19
CA THR A 1128 89.19 23.81 -34.89
C THR A 1128 88.98 22.55 -34.07
N LYS A 1129 88.62 21.46 -34.77
CA LYS A 1129 88.34 20.12 -34.23
C LYS A 1129 89.49 19.58 -33.38
N LYS A 1130 89.26 19.24 -32.11
CA LYS A 1130 90.29 18.64 -31.25
C LYS A 1130 90.61 17.23 -31.73
N ASN A 1131 91.86 16.99 -32.11
CA ASN A 1131 92.34 15.63 -32.37
C ASN A 1131 92.40 14.86 -31.04
N ARG A 1132 91.51 13.87 -30.85
CA ARG A 1132 91.43 13.03 -29.63
C ARG A 1132 92.77 12.42 -29.20
N ARG A 1133 93.75 12.27 -30.11
CA ARG A 1133 95.08 11.73 -29.82
C ARG A 1133 96.01 12.69 -29.05
N LEU A 1134 95.69 13.98 -28.98
CA LEU A 1134 96.46 15.00 -28.24
C LEU A 1134 95.84 15.37 -26.88
N GLY A 1135 94.69 14.77 -26.53
CA GLY A 1135 93.96 15.05 -25.29
C GLY A 1135 94.09 13.97 -24.20
N TRP A 1136 94.94 12.97 -24.41
CA TRP A 1136 95.33 11.99 -23.39
C TRP A 1136 96.68 12.38 -22.78
#